data_AF-A0A8S3S9A6-F1
#
_entry.id   AF-A0A8S3S9A6-F1
#
_cell.length_a   1.000
_cell.length_b   1.000
_cell.length_c   1.000
_cell.angle_alpha   90.00
_cell.angle_beta   90.00
_cell.angle_gamma   90.00
#
_symmetry.space_group_name_H-M   'P 1'
#
loop_
_entity.id
_entity.type
_entity.pdbx_description
1 polymer ?
#
loop_
_entity_poly.entity_id
_entity_poly.type
_entity_poly.pdbx_seq_one_letter_code
_entity_poly.pdbx_strand_id
1 'polypeptide(L)'
;MKFLLIFCVVIGSSLQCPHQDPNLLDWNNPAAWEGGTVPQLNSDATLLKSVILNSQPPILRELTIASGAKLVFDPTTDVHLQVHAIYIDGEFHIGSETCLFEGNAHITFLGDVGEEKILLVRPGGTFEVHGSRKLPWTKLDGTAPKLQKTPDILEGKDNLDFCNDKCQDGLLVYQIEPSSGQLIAAHIFDFTILNEEINERINQFVDYLEDIPVGRIVGIGLKKQIVDNNKHDLTRVFQAIETLAHVESQLRGVDKGTAFALLALKGDKSKTVEVFEANVKAHHSVTAKLYHGNYAYVIESYVRNLGMGCENKVELHVYDDALYRPTITLLDEVSTWLPGDKLIVASTDYNPEQAEEVTVMSIQSSHQVRLTEPLKFTHYGNIYKGVDMRGEVGLLSRNVKFDSEEAQMSDFYGGHIKFLKGHASVHIQGAELDGLGQQEVLGAYSIHFHMCEDVSQDRPWIRQNSIHHSKSRCITIHHTMGLIIEQNVCYRTIGHSYFFEAGSEQNTIMEGNLGLGTSKPPPGRGLIPTDTACPTTFWVTNPKNMFRKIAAGSFCRGFWFNFPDDPLLPDSYTGNAYMLNKEARFTAIHQFDDNTAHSNGGAGGFWDNILKPNGKSEGYNQYRPMKNPVENNCIANPKGCEDDCVYLRRFTAYKNVRQNAWVRGGCMKLVESSFSDSLSSVILLRDTPAYQFLEKSIIVGDSDNFGEPETFLSPTGHLQRSFPFGRSM
;
A
#
# COMPACT_ATOMS: atom_id res chain seq x y z
N MET A 1 -55.74 -9.81 32.04
CA MET A 1 -55.78 -9.91 30.57
C MET A 1 -54.65 -10.83 30.14
N LYS A 2 -54.97 -11.94 29.47
CA LYS A 2 -54.01 -12.94 28.99
C LYS A 2 -53.20 -12.34 27.83
N PHE A 3 -51.86 -12.37 27.93
CA PHE A 3 -50.98 -12.12 26.79
C PHE A 3 -50.94 -13.38 25.91
N LEU A 4 -51.36 -13.24 24.66
CA LEU A 4 -51.29 -14.28 23.64
C LEU A 4 -49.92 -14.15 22.95
N LEU A 5 -49.01 -15.08 23.22
CA LEU A 5 -47.76 -15.24 22.46
C LEU A 5 -48.10 -15.82 21.09
N ILE A 6 -47.97 -15.00 20.05
CA ILE A 6 -47.97 -15.46 18.67
C ILE A 6 -46.56 -15.97 18.38
N PHE A 7 -46.39 -17.29 18.35
CA PHE A 7 -45.21 -17.92 17.75
C PHE A 7 -45.29 -17.68 16.25
N CYS A 8 -44.49 -16.75 15.75
CA CYS A 8 -44.18 -16.67 14.33
C CYS A 8 -43.20 -17.81 14.05
N VAL A 9 -43.66 -18.87 13.39
CA VAL A 9 -42.77 -19.89 12.82
C VAL A 9 -42.05 -19.22 11.66
N VAL A 10 -40.87 -18.69 11.93
CA VAL A 10 -39.90 -18.39 10.88
C VAL A 10 -39.47 -19.75 10.33
N ILE A 11 -39.97 -20.09 9.15
CA ILE A 11 -39.40 -21.15 8.35
C ILE A 11 -37.99 -20.67 8.02
N GLY A 12 -36.99 -21.19 8.72
CA GLY A 12 -35.60 -20.93 8.41
C GLY A 12 -35.34 -21.46 7.00
N SER A 13 -35.25 -20.56 6.03
CA SER A 13 -34.44 -20.82 4.85
C SER A 13 -33.02 -21.04 5.38
N SER A 14 -32.52 -22.26 5.29
CA SER A 14 -31.10 -22.54 5.49
C SER A 14 -30.31 -21.51 4.69
N LEU A 15 -29.47 -20.72 5.37
CA LEU A 15 -28.54 -19.81 4.74
C LEU A 15 -27.61 -20.63 3.85
N GLN A 16 -27.97 -20.76 2.58
CA GLN A 16 -27.25 -21.53 1.60
C GLN A 16 -26.25 -20.59 0.93
N CYS A 17 -24.98 -20.99 0.92
CA CYS A 17 -23.95 -20.23 0.24
C CYS A 17 -24.31 -20.02 -1.24
N PRO A 18 -23.96 -18.88 -1.87
CA PRO A 18 -24.32 -18.64 -3.27
C PRO A 18 -23.88 -19.79 -4.20
N HIS A 19 -22.68 -20.33 -3.98
CA HIS A 19 -22.12 -21.43 -4.80
C HIS A 19 -22.83 -22.78 -4.60
N GLN A 20 -23.74 -22.89 -3.64
CA GLN A 20 -24.53 -24.10 -3.38
C GLN A 20 -25.92 -24.04 -4.03
N ASP A 21 -26.30 -22.96 -4.73
CA ASP A 21 -27.59 -22.87 -5.40
C ASP A 21 -27.73 -24.01 -6.45
N PRO A 22 -28.72 -24.91 -6.30
CA PRO A 22 -28.86 -26.07 -7.18
C PRO A 22 -29.27 -25.69 -8.62
N ASN A 23 -29.63 -24.44 -8.88
CA ASN A 23 -30.01 -23.96 -10.21
C ASN A 23 -28.82 -23.38 -11.01
N LEU A 24 -27.62 -23.36 -10.43
CA LEU A 24 -26.42 -22.91 -11.13
C LEU A 24 -26.05 -23.89 -12.24
N LEU A 25 -25.90 -23.37 -13.45
CA LEU A 25 -25.30 -24.09 -14.56
C LEU A 25 -23.77 -24.04 -14.45
N ASP A 26 -23.09 -25.07 -14.96
CA ASP A 26 -21.63 -25.02 -15.13
C ASP A 26 -21.24 -23.88 -16.08
N TRP A 27 -20.09 -23.22 -15.83
CA TRP A 27 -19.53 -22.20 -16.73
C TRP A 27 -19.45 -22.67 -18.19
N ASN A 28 -19.15 -23.96 -18.39
CA ASN A 28 -19.01 -24.58 -19.71
C ASN A 28 -20.34 -25.04 -20.31
N ASN A 29 -21.49 -24.70 -19.71
CA ASN A 29 -22.80 -25.02 -20.28
C ASN A 29 -23.20 -24.00 -21.37
N PRO A 30 -23.31 -24.39 -22.65
CA PRO A 30 -23.63 -23.44 -23.71
C PRO A 30 -25.00 -22.78 -23.55
N ALA A 31 -25.94 -23.40 -22.82
CA ALA A 31 -27.27 -22.83 -22.57
C ALA A 31 -27.27 -21.60 -21.64
N ALA A 32 -26.15 -21.33 -20.96
CA ALA A 32 -26.00 -20.15 -20.13
C ALA A 32 -25.70 -18.87 -20.92
N TRP A 33 -25.22 -19.00 -22.15
CA TRP A 33 -24.61 -17.92 -22.92
C TRP A 33 -25.49 -17.49 -24.10
N GLU A 34 -25.44 -16.21 -24.42
CA GLU A 34 -26.05 -15.68 -25.64
C GLU A 34 -25.47 -16.39 -26.87
N GLY A 35 -26.34 -16.76 -27.82
CA GLY A 35 -25.95 -17.53 -29.00
C GLY A 35 -25.64 -19.01 -28.75
N GLY A 36 -25.79 -19.51 -27.51
CA GLY A 36 -25.65 -20.93 -27.22
C GLY A 36 -24.23 -21.47 -27.35
N THR A 37 -23.22 -20.61 -27.18
CA THR A 37 -21.79 -20.96 -27.31
C THR A 37 -21.04 -20.46 -26.09
N VAL A 38 -20.21 -21.32 -25.50
CA VAL A 38 -19.35 -20.96 -24.37
C VAL A 38 -18.31 -19.91 -24.76
N PRO A 39 -17.91 -19.00 -23.85
CA PRO A 39 -16.96 -17.94 -24.13
C PRO A 39 -15.66 -18.47 -24.73
N GLN A 40 -15.11 -17.74 -25.69
CA GLN A 40 -13.86 -18.08 -26.37
C GLN A 40 -12.81 -17.00 -26.09
N LEU A 41 -11.56 -17.29 -26.45
CA LEU A 41 -10.46 -16.33 -26.33
C LEU A 41 -10.81 -15.00 -27.04
N ASN A 42 -10.68 -13.89 -26.32
CA ASN A 42 -10.94 -12.52 -26.76
C ASN A 42 -12.38 -12.25 -27.24
N SER A 43 -13.34 -13.09 -26.84
CA SER A 43 -14.76 -12.88 -27.19
C SER A 43 -15.47 -11.89 -26.26
N ASP A 44 -16.58 -11.34 -26.74
CA ASP A 44 -17.59 -10.69 -25.90
C ASP A 44 -18.58 -11.76 -25.47
N ALA A 45 -18.81 -11.87 -24.16
CA ALA A 45 -19.64 -12.92 -23.59
C ALA A 45 -20.80 -12.31 -22.80
N THR A 46 -22.04 -12.62 -23.22
CA THR A 46 -23.25 -12.25 -22.47
C THR A 46 -23.81 -13.47 -21.74
N LEU A 47 -23.80 -13.41 -20.41
CA LEU A 47 -24.38 -14.42 -19.53
C LEU A 47 -25.89 -14.16 -19.36
N LEU A 48 -26.72 -15.15 -19.69
CA LEU A 48 -28.19 -15.07 -19.67
C LEU A 48 -28.84 -15.92 -18.55
N LYS A 49 -28.05 -16.75 -17.84
CA LYS A 49 -28.52 -17.67 -16.79
C LYS A 49 -27.62 -17.59 -15.57
N SER A 50 -28.05 -18.23 -14.48
CA SER A 50 -27.23 -18.35 -13.27
C SER A 50 -26.16 -19.43 -13.47
N VAL A 51 -24.89 -19.09 -13.24
CA VAL A 51 -23.71 -19.92 -13.52
C VAL A 51 -22.76 -19.94 -12.34
N ILE A 52 -22.16 -21.11 -12.09
CA ILE A 52 -20.99 -21.26 -11.23
C ILE A 52 -19.70 -21.27 -12.06
N LEU A 53 -18.74 -20.43 -11.69
CA LEU A 53 -17.40 -20.37 -12.25
C LEU A 53 -16.47 -21.29 -11.46
N ASN A 54 -16.35 -22.52 -11.95
CA ASN A 54 -15.64 -23.66 -11.34
C ASN A 54 -14.51 -24.20 -12.26
N SER A 55 -14.09 -23.40 -13.24
CA SER A 55 -13.01 -23.72 -14.18
C SER A 55 -12.36 -22.44 -14.68
N GLN A 56 -11.15 -22.53 -15.25
CA GLN A 56 -10.45 -21.36 -15.76
C GLN A 56 -11.17 -20.80 -17.00
N PRO A 57 -11.65 -19.54 -16.96
CA PRO A 57 -12.24 -18.90 -18.13
C PRO A 57 -11.12 -18.56 -19.14
N PRO A 58 -11.43 -18.50 -20.45
CA PRO A 58 -10.51 -17.88 -21.40
C PRO A 58 -10.40 -16.38 -21.13
N ILE A 59 -9.35 -15.73 -21.65
CA ILE A 59 -9.27 -14.26 -21.66
C ILE A 59 -10.46 -13.71 -22.44
N LEU A 60 -11.19 -12.75 -21.86
CA LEU A 60 -12.37 -12.13 -22.47
C LEU A 60 -12.10 -10.68 -22.85
N ARG A 61 -12.74 -10.20 -23.92
CA ARG A 61 -12.79 -8.76 -24.18
C ARG A 61 -13.84 -8.13 -23.28
N GLU A 62 -15.06 -8.66 -23.31
CA GLU A 62 -16.17 -8.19 -22.50
C GLU A 62 -16.90 -9.34 -21.82
N LEU A 63 -17.32 -9.14 -20.57
CA LEU A 63 -18.25 -10.00 -19.86
C LEU A 63 -19.47 -9.19 -19.39
N THR A 64 -20.63 -9.42 -20.00
CA THR A 64 -21.90 -8.83 -19.57
C THR A 64 -22.74 -9.87 -18.81
N ILE A 65 -23.11 -9.57 -17.56
CA ILE A 65 -24.07 -10.35 -16.78
C ILE A 65 -25.44 -9.70 -16.94
N ALA A 66 -26.30 -10.30 -17.77
CA ALA A 66 -27.60 -9.74 -18.10
C ALA A 66 -28.57 -9.76 -16.90
N SER A 67 -29.60 -8.93 -16.97
CA SER A 67 -30.66 -8.90 -15.95
C SER A 67 -31.32 -10.28 -15.77
N GLY A 68 -31.44 -10.73 -14.52
CA GLY A 68 -31.93 -12.07 -14.17
C GLY A 68 -30.88 -13.20 -14.29
N ALA A 69 -29.66 -12.90 -14.76
CA ALA A 69 -28.53 -13.81 -14.71
C ALA A 69 -27.69 -13.59 -13.45
N LYS A 70 -26.88 -14.59 -13.08
CA LYS A 70 -26.03 -14.57 -11.89
C LYS A 70 -24.71 -15.26 -12.18
N LEU A 71 -23.58 -14.62 -11.90
CA LEU A 71 -22.27 -15.25 -11.90
C LEU A 71 -21.83 -15.49 -10.46
N VAL A 72 -21.49 -16.74 -10.12
CA VAL A 72 -21.02 -17.12 -8.78
C VAL A 72 -19.67 -17.80 -8.87
N PHE A 73 -18.70 -17.37 -8.07
CA PHE A 73 -17.39 -18.03 -7.99
C PHE A 73 -17.43 -19.26 -7.07
N ASP A 74 -16.77 -20.33 -7.48
CA ASP A 74 -16.61 -21.55 -6.68
C ASP A 74 -15.42 -21.39 -5.70
N PRO A 75 -15.62 -21.50 -4.37
CA PRO A 75 -14.53 -21.38 -3.40
C PRO A 75 -13.57 -22.57 -3.39
N THR A 76 -13.87 -23.67 -4.11
CA THR A 76 -13.02 -24.86 -4.16
C THR A 76 -12.06 -24.87 -5.35
N THR A 77 -12.20 -23.90 -6.26
CA THR A 77 -11.37 -23.76 -7.46
C THR A 77 -10.73 -22.38 -7.47
N ASP A 78 -9.41 -22.31 -7.47
CA ASP A 78 -8.71 -21.04 -7.69
C ASP A 78 -8.94 -20.59 -9.13
N VAL A 79 -9.58 -19.43 -9.34
CA VAL A 79 -9.94 -18.94 -10.67
C VAL A 79 -9.26 -17.61 -10.97
N HIS A 80 -8.73 -17.49 -12.19
CA HIS A 80 -8.19 -16.26 -12.75
C HIS A 80 -9.05 -15.78 -13.93
N LEU A 81 -9.88 -14.76 -13.71
CA LEU A 81 -10.67 -14.10 -14.74
C LEU A 81 -9.89 -12.92 -15.33
N GLN A 82 -9.42 -13.07 -16.56
CA GLN A 82 -8.73 -12.00 -17.30
C GLN A 82 -9.69 -11.37 -18.30
N VAL A 83 -9.91 -10.06 -18.22
CA VAL A 83 -10.96 -9.38 -18.98
C VAL A 83 -10.66 -7.89 -19.21
N HIS A 84 -11.13 -7.27 -20.30
CA HIS A 84 -11.03 -5.80 -20.44
C HIS A 84 -12.19 -5.10 -19.70
N ALA A 85 -13.44 -5.51 -19.93
CA ALA A 85 -14.61 -4.91 -19.29
C ALA A 85 -15.60 -5.95 -18.71
N ILE A 86 -16.14 -5.67 -17.52
CA ILE A 86 -17.25 -6.40 -16.91
C ILE A 86 -18.43 -5.44 -16.72
N TYR A 87 -19.60 -5.84 -17.22
CA TYR A 87 -20.85 -5.11 -17.03
C TYR A 87 -21.87 -5.95 -16.27
N ILE A 88 -22.49 -5.35 -15.24
CA ILE A 88 -23.37 -6.07 -14.31
C ILE A 88 -24.76 -5.43 -14.32
N ASP A 89 -25.70 -6.06 -15.02
CA ASP A 89 -27.14 -5.78 -14.95
C ASP A 89 -27.90 -6.84 -14.12
N GLY A 90 -27.31 -8.03 -13.96
CA GLY A 90 -27.76 -9.11 -13.09
C GLY A 90 -26.99 -9.14 -11.78
N GLU A 91 -26.47 -10.29 -11.38
CA GLU A 91 -25.77 -10.46 -10.11
C GLU A 91 -24.35 -11.03 -10.25
N PHE A 92 -23.38 -10.45 -9.55
CA PHE A 92 -21.99 -10.93 -9.46
C PHE A 92 -21.68 -11.28 -8.01
N HIS A 93 -21.30 -12.53 -7.74
CA HIS A 93 -21.11 -13.07 -6.39
C HIS A 93 -19.74 -13.76 -6.23
N ILE A 94 -18.95 -13.29 -5.27
CA ILE A 94 -17.79 -13.98 -4.69
C ILE A 94 -18.05 -14.11 -3.20
N GLY A 95 -18.68 -15.23 -2.80
CA GLY A 95 -19.21 -15.38 -1.44
C GLY A 95 -20.45 -14.51 -1.17
N SER A 96 -20.87 -14.47 0.09
CA SER A 96 -21.93 -13.61 0.62
C SER A 96 -21.60 -13.18 2.05
N GLU A 97 -22.35 -12.21 2.60
CA GLU A 97 -22.17 -11.73 3.97
C GLU A 97 -22.19 -12.87 5.01
N THR A 98 -22.96 -13.92 4.73
CA THR A 98 -23.15 -15.06 5.63
C THR A 98 -22.38 -16.30 5.23
N CYS A 99 -21.74 -16.29 4.07
CA CYS A 99 -20.87 -17.35 3.57
C CYS A 99 -19.67 -16.74 2.86
N LEU A 100 -18.63 -16.42 3.63
CA LEU A 100 -17.39 -15.83 3.12
C LEU A 100 -16.70 -16.79 2.14
N PHE A 101 -16.05 -16.20 1.14
CA PHE A 101 -15.27 -16.90 0.14
C PHE A 101 -13.89 -17.21 0.70
N GLU A 102 -13.58 -18.50 0.87
CA GLU A 102 -12.30 -18.98 1.44
C GLU A 102 -11.30 -19.50 0.38
N GLY A 103 -11.71 -19.58 -0.90
CA GLY A 103 -10.83 -19.91 -2.02
C GLY A 103 -10.04 -18.70 -2.53
N ASN A 104 -9.33 -18.83 -3.65
CA ASN A 104 -8.69 -17.69 -4.30
C ASN A 104 -9.44 -17.28 -5.58
N ALA A 105 -9.80 -16.00 -5.68
CA ALA A 105 -10.40 -15.42 -6.87
C ALA A 105 -9.54 -14.25 -7.33
N HIS A 106 -9.06 -14.32 -8.57
CA HIS A 106 -8.22 -13.28 -9.16
C HIS A 106 -8.88 -12.74 -10.42
N ILE A 107 -9.06 -11.42 -10.48
CA ILE A 107 -9.61 -10.71 -11.63
C ILE A 107 -8.55 -9.73 -12.11
N THR A 108 -8.12 -9.85 -13.37
CA THR A 108 -7.14 -8.94 -13.97
C THR A 108 -7.77 -8.17 -15.12
N PHE A 109 -7.73 -6.84 -15.02
CA PHE A 109 -8.12 -5.96 -16.11
C PHE A 109 -7.02 -5.85 -17.17
N LEU A 110 -7.32 -6.22 -18.41
CA LEU A 110 -6.41 -6.18 -19.55
C LEU A 110 -6.66 -4.95 -20.44
N GLY A 111 -5.67 -4.60 -21.25
CA GLY A 111 -5.77 -3.59 -22.30
C GLY A 111 -4.66 -2.54 -22.27
N ASP A 112 -4.60 -1.74 -23.33
CA ASP A 112 -3.65 -0.62 -23.45
C ASP A 112 -4.27 0.72 -23.01
N VAL A 113 -3.44 1.77 -22.95
CA VAL A 113 -3.90 3.14 -22.67
C VAL A 113 -4.96 3.57 -23.71
N GLY A 114 -6.13 3.99 -23.22
CA GLY A 114 -7.27 4.40 -24.04
C GLY A 114 -8.27 3.27 -24.31
N GLU A 115 -7.93 2.02 -24.00
CA GLU A 115 -8.89 0.91 -24.01
C GLU A 115 -9.70 0.87 -22.72
N GLU A 116 -10.91 0.33 -22.81
CA GLU A 116 -11.80 0.24 -21.66
C GLU A 116 -11.32 -0.81 -20.66
N LYS A 117 -11.07 -0.39 -19.41
CA LYS A 117 -10.69 -1.25 -18.29
C LYS A 117 -11.63 -1.04 -17.11
N ILE A 118 -12.81 -1.65 -17.12
CA ILE A 118 -13.89 -1.29 -16.18
C ILE A 118 -14.63 -2.50 -15.62
N LEU A 119 -15.01 -2.43 -14.35
CA LEU A 119 -16.17 -3.15 -13.82
C LEU A 119 -17.26 -2.13 -13.50
N LEU A 120 -18.38 -2.23 -14.21
CA LEU A 120 -19.50 -1.30 -14.12
C LEU A 120 -20.76 -1.98 -13.60
N VAL A 121 -21.21 -1.58 -12.42
CA VAL A 121 -22.53 -1.98 -11.91
C VAL A 121 -23.56 -0.97 -12.41
N ARG A 122 -24.46 -1.45 -13.27
CA ARG A 122 -25.50 -0.67 -13.94
C ARG A 122 -26.80 -0.69 -13.12
N PRO A 123 -27.81 0.13 -13.47
CA PRO A 123 -29.10 0.10 -12.77
C PRO A 123 -29.70 -1.32 -12.71
N GLY A 124 -30.10 -1.77 -11.52
CA GLY A 124 -30.60 -3.12 -11.25
C GLY A 124 -29.52 -4.17 -10.93
N GLY A 125 -28.23 -3.86 -11.17
CA GLY A 125 -27.12 -4.78 -10.91
C GLY A 125 -26.83 -4.99 -9.43
N THR A 126 -26.39 -6.21 -9.08
CA THR A 126 -25.96 -6.61 -7.74
C THR A 126 -24.48 -7.02 -7.76
N PHE A 127 -23.70 -6.47 -6.83
CA PHE A 127 -22.27 -6.77 -6.67
C PHE A 127 -21.99 -7.18 -5.23
N GLU A 128 -21.69 -8.45 -5.02
CA GLU A 128 -21.45 -9.06 -3.72
C GLU A 128 -20.07 -9.74 -3.71
N VAL A 129 -19.12 -9.13 -3.00
CA VAL A 129 -17.76 -9.68 -2.83
C VAL A 129 -17.45 -9.75 -1.35
N HIS A 130 -17.17 -10.95 -0.87
CA HIS A 130 -17.00 -11.27 0.55
C HIS A 130 -15.84 -12.25 0.72
N GLY A 131 -14.61 -11.74 0.74
CA GLY A 131 -13.40 -12.52 0.97
C GLY A 131 -13.23 -12.98 2.43
N SER A 132 -12.15 -13.73 2.69
CA SER A 132 -11.85 -14.27 4.02
C SER A 132 -11.67 -13.16 5.05
N ARG A 133 -12.13 -13.42 6.28
CA ARG A 133 -11.97 -12.47 7.39
C ARG A 133 -10.51 -12.46 7.86
N LYS A 134 -9.81 -11.35 7.59
CA LYS A 134 -8.51 -11.03 8.18
C LYS A 134 -8.50 -9.65 8.83
N LEU A 135 -7.80 -9.50 9.95
CA LEU A 135 -7.58 -8.20 10.60
C LEU A 135 -6.92 -7.24 9.61
N PRO A 136 -7.54 -6.10 9.25
CA PRO A 136 -7.03 -5.26 8.18
C PRO A 136 -5.76 -4.48 8.54
N TRP A 137 -5.68 -3.97 9.76
CA TRP A 137 -4.50 -3.29 10.26
C TRP A 137 -4.55 -3.23 11.78
N THR A 138 -3.41 -2.94 12.38
CA THR A 138 -3.21 -2.74 13.82
C THR A 138 -2.08 -1.72 14.02
N LYS A 139 -1.60 -1.54 15.25
CA LYS A 139 -0.42 -0.74 15.58
C LYS A 139 0.69 -1.61 16.14
N LEU A 140 1.92 -1.14 16.02
CA LEU A 140 3.05 -1.69 16.76
C LEU A 140 2.80 -1.59 18.27
N ASP A 141 3.24 -2.60 19.03
CA ASP A 141 3.28 -2.59 20.49
C ASP A 141 4.74 -2.75 20.95
N GLY A 142 5.53 -1.73 20.62
CA GLY A 142 6.98 -1.68 20.76
C GLY A 142 7.67 -1.21 19.49
N THR A 143 8.68 -0.35 19.63
CA THR A 143 9.46 0.16 18.49
C THR A 143 10.12 -0.97 17.72
N ALA A 144 9.89 -0.99 16.40
CA ALA A 144 10.52 -1.91 15.47
C ALA A 144 11.75 -1.23 14.85
N PRO A 145 12.98 -1.57 15.28
CA PRO A 145 14.18 -0.88 14.81
C PRO A 145 14.53 -1.28 13.38
N LYS A 146 15.08 -0.34 12.60
CA LYS A 146 15.78 -0.71 11.37
C LYS A 146 16.97 -1.61 11.67
N LEU A 147 17.43 -2.33 10.66
CA LEU A 147 18.75 -2.96 10.73
C LEU A 147 19.81 -1.87 10.95
N GLN A 148 20.47 -1.91 12.11
CA GLN A 148 21.52 -0.94 12.44
C GLN A 148 22.72 -1.12 11.50
N LYS A 149 23.66 -0.16 11.48
CA LYS A 149 24.91 -0.25 10.67
C LYS A 149 26.03 -1.07 11.33
N THR A 150 25.85 -1.49 12.58
CA THR A 150 26.83 -2.29 13.35
C THR A 150 26.32 -3.62 13.95
N PRO A 151 25.16 -4.20 13.60
CA PRO A 151 24.71 -5.49 14.13
C PRO A 151 25.38 -6.69 13.41
N ASP A 152 26.24 -6.44 12.43
CA ASP A 152 26.99 -7.46 11.71
C ASP A 152 28.02 -8.10 12.64
N ILE A 153 28.05 -9.43 12.66
CA ILE A 153 29.07 -10.21 13.38
C ILE A 153 30.37 -10.21 12.57
N LEU A 154 30.24 -10.09 11.25
CA LEU A 154 31.34 -9.94 10.33
C LEU A 154 30.95 -8.97 9.22
N GLU A 155 31.79 -7.96 9.01
CA GLU A 155 31.77 -7.12 7.82
C GLU A 155 33.05 -7.40 7.01
N GLY A 156 32.91 -8.18 5.96
CA GLY A 156 33.96 -8.41 4.97
C GLY A 156 33.95 -7.27 3.96
N LYS A 157 34.52 -6.12 4.32
CA LYS A 157 34.80 -5.04 3.37
C LYS A 157 36.13 -5.31 2.68
N ASP A 158 36.08 -5.44 1.36
CA ASP A 158 37.27 -5.19 0.55
C ASP A 158 37.59 -3.68 0.64
N ASN A 159 38.43 -3.30 1.61
CA ASN A 159 38.98 -1.95 1.73
C ASN A 159 40.01 -1.73 0.62
N LEU A 160 39.57 -1.38 -0.59
CA LEU A 160 40.45 -0.82 -1.62
C LEU A 160 39.75 0.37 -2.29
N ASP A 161 40.44 1.50 -2.23
CA ASP A 161 40.05 2.86 -2.58
C ASP A 161 39.27 3.02 -3.90
N PHE A 162 38.55 4.13 -4.00
CA PHE A 162 38.04 4.71 -5.25
C PHE A 162 38.92 4.33 -6.46
N CYS A 163 38.32 3.60 -7.42
CA CYS A 163 39.00 3.02 -8.58
C CYS A 163 39.64 4.11 -9.46
N ASN A 164 40.91 4.44 -9.20
CA ASN A 164 41.83 5.02 -10.17
C ASN A 164 42.78 3.91 -10.64
N ASP A 165 42.39 3.19 -11.70
CA ASP A 165 43.22 2.26 -12.50
C ASP A 165 43.84 1.02 -11.81
N LYS A 166 43.44 0.61 -10.59
CA LYS A 166 44.00 -0.56 -9.87
C LYS A 166 42.97 -1.61 -9.38
N CYS A 167 41.80 -1.72 -10.01
CA CYS A 167 40.81 -2.71 -9.60
C CYS A 167 41.30 -4.14 -9.97
N GLN A 168 41.49 -5.03 -8.98
CA GLN A 168 41.83 -6.44 -9.20
C GLN A 168 40.64 -7.17 -9.84
N ASP A 169 40.89 -7.99 -10.85
CA ASP A 169 39.87 -8.77 -11.56
C ASP A 169 39.70 -10.16 -10.91
N GLY A 170 38.57 -10.82 -11.19
CA GLY A 170 38.36 -12.22 -10.86
C GLY A 170 37.34 -12.50 -9.77
N LEU A 171 37.44 -13.66 -9.13
CA LEU A 171 36.47 -14.14 -8.15
C LEU A 171 36.98 -13.93 -6.73
N LEU A 172 36.20 -13.22 -5.93
CA LEU A 172 36.43 -13.09 -4.49
C LEU A 172 35.69 -14.20 -3.77
N VAL A 173 36.42 -15.07 -3.07
CA VAL A 173 35.91 -16.25 -2.37
C VAL A 173 36.10 -16.08 -0.87
N TYR A 174 35.00 -16.16 -0.13
CA TYR A 174 34.94 -16.12 1.32
C TYR A 174 34.65 -17.50 1.90
N GLN A 175 35.34 -17.86 2.98
CA GLN A 175 35.09 -19.06 3.76
C GLN A 175 34.67 -18.67 5.17
N ILE A 176 33.53 -19.17 5.64
CA ILE A 176 32.91 -18.73 6.89
C ILE A 176 32.60 -19.94 7.78
N GLU A 177 32.83 -19.80 9.09
CA GLU A 177 32.46 -20.78 10.12
C GLU A 177 30.99 -20.62 10.47
N PRO A 178 30.09 -21.56 10.08
CA PRO A 178 28.66 -21.36 10.29
C PRO A 178 28.22 -21.38 11.75
N SER A 179 29.01 -21.98 12.64
CA SER A 179 28.68 -22.03 14.07
C SER A 179 28.92 -20.72 14.80
N SER A 180 29.77 -19.84 14.27
CA SER A 180 30.13 -18.54 14.88
C SER A 180 29.90 -17.32 13.98
N GLY A 181 29.66 -17.52 12.68
CA GLY A 181 29.61 -16.46 11.69
C GLY A 181 30.98 -15.84 11.36
N GLN A 182 32.07 -16.39 11.90
CA GLN A 182 33.41 -15.82 11.75
C GLN A 182 34.00 -16.08 10.35
N LEU A 183 34.62 -15.06 9.75
CA LEU A 183 35.44 -15.22 8.55
C LEU A 183 36.69 -16.03 8.87
N ILE A 184 36.91 -17.08 8.09
CA ILE A 184 38.11 -17.91 8.18
C ILE A 184 39.15 -17.41 7.20
N ALA A 185 38.72 -17.19 5.94
CA ALA A 185 39.59 -16.80 4.85
C ALA A 185 38.81 -16.02 3.79
N ALA A 186 39.50 -15.09 3.14
CA ALA A 186 39.02 -14.39 1.95
C ALA A 186 40.16 -14.34 0.92
N HIS A 187 39.90 -14.81 -0.29
CA HIS A 187 40.89 -14.87 -1.37
C HIS A 187 40.31 -14.37 -2.68
N ILE A 188 41.09 -13.61 -3.43
CA ILE A 188 40.75 -13.22 -4.80
C ILE A 188 41.56 -14.04 -5.80
N PHE A 189 40.88 -14.60 -6.80
CA PHE A 189 41.49 -15.37 -7.88
C PHE A 189 41.29 -14.65 -9.20
N ASP A 190 42.36 -14.02 -9.69
CA ASP A 190 42.39 -13.30 -10.96
C ASP A 190 42.71 -14.26 -12.12
N PHE A 191 41.73 -14.42 -13.02
CA PHE A 191 41.84 -15.27 -14.22
C PHE A 191 42.14 -14.49 -15.51
N THR A 192 42.43 -13.18 -15.38
CA THR A 192 42.77 -12.29 -16.49
C THR A 192 44.28 -12.15 -16.73
N ILE A 193 45.09 -12.89 -15.94
CA ILE A 193 46.55 -12.89 -15.99
C ILE A 193 47.12 -13.53 -17.28
N LEU A 194 48.41 -13.29 -17.56
CA LEU A 194 49.12 -13.81 -18.74
C LEU A 194 49.20 -15.35 -18.78
N ASN A 195 49.25 -15.92 -19.99
CA ASN A 195 49.10 -17.35 -20.27
C ASN A 195 50.08 -18.30 -19.55
N GLU A 196 51.28 -17.87 -19.15
CA GLU A 196 52.27 -18.78 -18.53
C GLU A 196 51.90 -19.20 -17.10
N GLU A 197 51.02 -18.45 -16.41
CA GLU A 197 50.65 -18.69 -15.00
C GLU A 197 49.17 -19.08 -14.82
N ILE A 198 48.34 -19.01 -15.86
CA ILE A 198 46.89 -19.21 -15.75
C ILE A 198 46.50 -20.63 -15.30
N ASN A 199 47.20 -21.66 -15.79
CA ASN A 199 46.92 -23.05 -15.40
C ASN A 199 47.23 -23.29 -13.92
N GLU A 200 48.28 -22.65 -13.40
CA GLU A 200 48.61 -22.70 -11.99
C GLU A 200 47.54 -22.00 -11.16
N ARG A 201 47.05 -20.83 -11.60
CA ARG A 201 45.95 -20.13 -10.94
C ARG A 201 44.64 -20.94 -10.94
N ILE A 202 44.31 -21.60 -12.05
CA ILE A 202 43.16 -22.50 -12.13
C ILE A 202 43.30 -23.65 -11.14
N ASN A 203 44.48 -24.30 -11.07
CA ASN A 203 44.73 -25.36 -10.10
C ASN A 203 44.59 -24.84 -8.66
N GLN A 204 45.21 -23.70 -8.33
CA GLN A 204 45.09 -23.08 -7.00
C GLN A 204 43.64 -22.80 -6.61
N PHE A 205 42.79 -22.33 -7.53
CA PHE A 205 41.37 -22.11 -7.25
C PHE A 205 40.61 -23.41 -7.03
N VAL A 206 40.81 -24.40 -7.91
CA VAL A 206 40.16 -25.71 -7.81
C VAL A 206 40.56 -26.40 -6.50
N ASP A 207 41.86 -26.49 -6.23
CA ASP A 207 42.41 -27.10 -5.02
C ASP A 207 41.89 -26.36 -3.78
N TYR A 208 41.87 -25.02 -3.79
CA TYR A 208 41.30 -24.23 -2.69
C TYR A 208 39.83 -24.56 -2.43
N LEU A 209 38.99 -24.60 -3.48
CA LEU A 209 37.59 -24.96 -3.31
C LEU A 209 37.42 -26.40 -2.83
N GLU A 210 38.24 -27.34 -3.28
CA GLU A 210 38.22 -28.75 -2.86
C GLU A 210 38.64 -28.92 -1.40
N ASP A 211 39.66 -28.18 -0.95
CA ASP A 211 40.23 -28.25 0.41
C ASP A 211 39.34 -27.62 1.49
N ILE A 212 38.40 -26.75 1.13
CA ILE A 212 37.42 -26.21 2.09
C ILE A 212 36.67 -27.39 2.76
N PRO A 213 36.63 -27.50 4.11
CA PRO A 213 35.90 -28.58 4.75
C PRO A 213 34.40 -28.59 4.41
N VAL A 214 33.80 -29.78 4.31
CA VAL A 214 32.34 -29.94 4.24
C VAL A 214 31.69 -29.29 5.47
N GLY A 215 30.56 -28.62 5.27
CA GLY A 215 29.86 -27.86 6.30
C GLY A 215 30.34 -26.43 6.45
N ARG A 216 31.23 -25.91 5.60
CA ARG A 216 31.59 -24.49 5.56
C ARG A 216 30.63 -23.70 4.68
N ILE A 217 30.35 -22.46 5.05
CA ILE A 217 29.69 -21.52 4.14
C ILE A 217 30.76 -20.94 3.22
N VAL A 218 30.50 -20.96 1.92
CA VAL A 218 31.36 -20.41 0.88
C VAL A 218 30.60 -19.32 0.14
N GLY A 219 31.12 -18.10 0.15
CA GLY A 219 30.60 -16.98 -0.62
C GLY A 219 31.51 -16.68 -1.81
N ILE A 220 30.95 -16.48 -3.00
CA ILE A 220 31.71 -16.12 -4.21
C ILE A 220 31.08 -14.88 -4.83
N GLY A 221 31.86 -13.83 -5.05
CA GLY A 221 31.42 -12.64 -5.80
C GLY A 221 32.36 -12.32 -6.95
N LEU A 222 31.80 -11.79 -8.04
CA LEU A 222 32.59 -11.41 -9.22
C LEU A 222 33.09 -9.97 -9.11
N LYS A 223 34.40 -9.80 -9.20
CA LYS A 223 35.08 -8.51 -9.27
C LYS A 223 35.41 -8.21 -10.74
N LYS A 224 34.63 -7.31 -11.35
CA LYS A 224 34.80 -6.74 -12.70
C LYS A 224 34.62 -7.72 -13.86
N GLN A 225 35.44 -8.75 -13.95
CA GLN A 225 35.38 -9.77 -15.00
C GLN A 225 36.14 -11.04 -14.60
N ILE A 226 35.77 -12.16 -15.22
CA ILE A 226 36.48 -13.44 -15.14
C ILE A 226 37.03 -13.86 -16.52
N VAL A 227 36.58 -13.23 -17.61
CA VAL A 227 36.96 -13.56 -18.99
C VAL A 227 37.52 -12.33 -19.71
N ASP A 228 38.76 -12.41 -20.22
CA ASP A 228 39.26 -11.50 -21.26
C ASP A 228 39.15 -12.19 -22.64
N ASN A 229 38.18 -11.75 -23.44
CA ASN A 229 38.07 -12.00 -24.88
C ASN A 229 38.54 -13.39 -25.37
N ASN A 230 37.99 -14.48 -24.80
CA ASN A 230 38.19 -15.87 -25.23
C ASN A 230 39.65 -16.40 -25.24
N LYS A 231 40.54 -15.92 -24.37
CA LYS A 231 41.94 -16.36 -24.36
C LYS A 231 42.23 -17.64 -23.56
N HIS A 232 41.38 -18.02 -22.59
CA HIS A 232 41.64 -19.13 -21.66
C HIS A 232 40.46 -20.08 -21.48
N ASP A 233 40.73 -21.39 -21.36
CA ASP A 233 39.75 -22.41 -21.01
C ASP A 233 39.55 -22.46 -19.48
N LEU A 234 38.45 -21.87 -19.00
CA LEU A 234 38.07 -21.85 -17.59
C LEU A 234 37.07 -22.95 -17.22
N THR A 235 36.90 -23.98 -18.07
CA THR A 235 35.94 -25.07 -17.84
C THR A 235 36.09 -25.69 -16.45
N ARG A 236 37.32 -25.86 -15.97
CA ARG A 236 37.63 -26.42 -14.64
C ARG A 236 37.21 -25.49 -13.49
N VAL A 237 37.31 -24.18 -13.66
CA VAL A 237 36.86 -23.19 -12.67
C VAL A 237 35.34 -23.29 -12.50
N PHE A 238 34.60 -23.29 -13.62
CA PHE A 238 33.15 -23.43 -13.58
C PHE A 238 32.73 -24.78 -12.99
N GLN A 239 33.36 -25.89 -13.40
CA GLN A 239 33.07 -27.21 -12.83
C GLN A 239 33.30 -27.28 -11.32
N ALA A 240 34.34 -26.61 -10.79
CA ALA A 240 34.58 -26.58 -9.35
C ALA A 240 33.49 -25.80 -8.59
N ILE A 241 33.04 -24.66 -9.14
CA ILE A 241 31.91 -23.90 -8.58
C ILE A 241 30.62 -24.71 -8.64
N GLU A 242 30.34 -25.36 -9.77
CA GLU A 242 29.16 -26.21 -9.96
C GLU A 242 29.17 -27.43 -9.03
N THR A 243 30.36 -27.97 -8.75
CA THR A 243 30.53 -29.06 -7.79
C THR A 243 30.26 -28.60 -6.37
N LEU A 244 30.72 -27.40 -5.99
CA LEU A 244 30.43 -26.76 -4.71
C LEU A 244 28.94 -26.45 -4.55
N ALA A 245 28.35 -25.86 -5.58
CA ALA A 245 27.01 -25.27 -5.59
C ALA A 245 25.91 -26.30 -5.90
N HIS A 246 26.26 -27.43 -6.51
CA HIS A 246 25.34 -28.47 -6.99
C HIS A 246 24.27 -27.96 -7.98
N VAL A 247 24.62 -26.91 -8.74
CA VAL A 247 23.81 -26.32 -9.81
C VAL A 247 24.70 -26.06 -11.02
N GLU A 248 24.12 -26.03 -12.23
CA GLU A 248 24.82 -25.50 -13.40
C GLU A 248 24.94 -23.98 -13.23
N SER A 249 26.17 -23.48 -13.19
CA SER A 249 26.43 -22.09 -12.78
C SER A 249 26.22 -21.15 -13.95
N GLN A 250 25.44 -20.11 -13.71
CA GLN A 250 25.17 -19.05 -14.68
C GLN A 250 26.43 -18.21 -14.94
N LEU A 251 27.49 -18.36 -14.13
CA LEU A 251 28.80 -17.77 -14.35
C LEU A 251 29.43 -18.17 -15.71
N ARG A 252 29.02 -19.30 -16.32
CA ARG A 252 29.49 -19.69 -17.66
C ARG A 252 29.16 -18.69 -18.75
N GLY A 253 28.08 -17.91 -18.59
CA GLY A 253 27.55 -17.00 -19.60
C GLY A 253 27.74 -15.52 -19.28
N VAL A 254 28.63 -15.16 -18.35
CA VAL A 254 28.76 -13.78 -17.88
C VAL A 254 29.81 -12.99 -18.68
N ASP A 255 29.44 -11.77 -19.06
CA ASP A 255 30.31 -10.83 -19.75
C ASP A 255 31.01 -9.86 -18.77
N LYS A 256 31.97 -9.08 -19.27
CA LYS A 256 32.60 -7.99 -18.52
C LYS A 256 31.55 -7.04 -17.93
N GLY A 257 31.69 -6.75 -16.64
CA GLY A 257 30.77 -5.87 -15.90
C GLY A 257 29.49 -6.55 -15.45
N THR A 258 29.41 -7.88 -15.51
CA THR A 258 28.33 -8.63 -14.84
C THR A 258 28.48 -8.55 -13.33
N ALA A 259 27.38 -8.34 -12.62
CA ALA A 259 27.34 -8.51 -11.17
C ALA A 259 26.95 -9.96 -10.86
N PHE A 260 27.70 -10.64 -9.99
CA PHE A 260 27.46 -12.04 -9.65
C PHE A 260 27.76 -12.29 -8.18
N ALA A 261 26.87 -13.03 -7.53
CA ALA A 261 26.91 -13.37 -6.12
C ALA A 261 26.43 -14.82 -5.91
N LEU A 262 27.20 -15.61 -5.17
CA LEU A 262 26.87 -16.99 -4.81
C LEU A 262 27.14 -17.23 -3.33
N LEU A 263 26.24 -17.94 -2.66
CA LEU A 263 26.43 -18.51 -1.33
C LEU A 263 26.08 -19.99 -1.36
N ALA A 264 26.96 -20.83 -0.83
CA ALA A 264 26.72 -22.26 -0.71
C ALA A 264 27.17 -22.79 0.66
N LEU A 265 26.38 -23.70 1.25
CA LEU A 265 26.85 -24.57 2.33
C LEU A 265 27.48 -25.81 1.71
N LYS A 266 28.82 -25.91 1.78
CA LYS A 266 29.54 -26.99 1.11
C LYS A 266 29.07 -28.36 1.60
N GLY A 267 28.58 -29.19 0.68
CA GLY A 267 28.06 -30.53 0.94
C GLY A 267 26.56 -30.62 1.19
N ASP A 268 25.82 -29.51 1.18
CA ASP A 268 24.35 -29.50 1.25
C ASP A 268 23.75 -28.88 -0.02
N LYS A 269 23.20 -29.74 -0.87
CA LYS A 269 22.62 -29.36 -2.18
C LYS A 269 21.40 -28.44 -2.06
N SER A 270 20.75 -28.40 -0.89
CA SER A 270 19.56 -27.57 -0.66
C SER A 270 19.90 -26.15 -0.20
N LYS A 271 21.19 -25.87 0.03
CA LYS A 271 21.69 -24.63 0.63
C LYS A 271 22.66 -23.90 -0.30
N THR A 272 22.20 -23.66 -1.52
CA THR A 272 22.88 -22.86 -2.54
C THR A 272 21.96 -21.74 -3.01
N VAL A 273 22.50 -20.53 -3.11
CA VAL A 273 21.84 -19.38 -3.71
C VAL A 273 22.83 -18.73 -4.67
N GLU A 274 22.47 -18.63 -5.95
CA GLU A 274 23.24 -17.95 -6.99
C GLU A 274 22.35 -16.87 -7.61
N VAL A 275 22.89 -15.66 -7.74
CA VAL A 275 22.20 -14.51 -8.33
C VAL A 275 23.18 -13.75 -9.22
N PHE A 276 22.74 -13.35 -10.41
CA PHE A 276 23.55 -12.54 -11.32
C PHE A 276 22.68 -11.56 -12.11
N GLU A 277 23.30 -10.45 -12.54
CA GLU A 277 22.68 -9.47 -13.43
C GLU A 277 23.71 -9.06 -14.48
N ALA A 278 23.36 -9.29 -15.75
CA ALA A 278 24.19 -8.97 -16.90
C ALA A 278 24.45 -7.47 -17.02
N ASN A 279 25.50 -7.10 -17.76
CA ASN A 279 25.87 -5.71 -17.97
C ASN A 279 24.93 -4.97 -18.94
N VAL A 280 23.75 -4.57 -18.45
CA VAL A 280 22.73 -3.86 -19.23
C VAL A 280 22.46 -2.44 -18.74
N LYS A 281 22.99 -2.07 -17.57
CA LYS A 281 22.72 -0.78 -16.91
C LYS A 281 24.00 0.00 -16.62
N ALA A 282 23.85 1.30 -16.42
CA ALA A 282 24.95 2.15 -15.95
C ALA A 282 25.40 1.79 -14.53
N HIS A 283 24.50 1.22 -13.72
CA HIS A 283 24.74 0.69 -12.38
C HIS A 283 23.79 -0.47 -12.12
N HIS A 284 24.28 -1.53 -11.49
CA HIS A 284 23.48 -2.68 -11.08
C HIS A 284 24.16 -3.41 -9.92
N SER A 285 23.36 -4.08 -9.10
CA SER A 285 23.86 -4.93 -8.02
C SER A 285 23.00 -6.17 -7.86
N VAL A 286 23.62 -7.23 -7.37
CA VAL A 286 22.93 -8.46 -6.99
C VAL A 286 23.29 -8.84 -5.57
N THR A 287 22.33 -9.43 -4.87
CA THR A 287 22.51 -9.87 -3.48
C THR A 287 22.04 -11.31 -3.34
N ALA A 288 22.95 -12.20 -2.95
CA ALA A 288 22.59 -13.56 -2.53
C ALA A 288 22.46 -13.60 -1.00
N LYS A 289 21.43 -14.29 -0.50
CA LYS A 289 21.14 -14.43 0.93
C LYS A 289 20.97 -15.90 1.28
N LEU A 290 21.72 -16.39 2.27
CA LEU A 290 21.62 -17.76 2.76
C LEU A 290 21.37 -17.76 4.27
N TYR A 291 20.43 -18.58 4.72
CA TYR A 291 20.08 -18.70 6.15
C TYR A 291 20.48 -20.07 6.68
N HIS A 292 21.33 -20.10 7.71
CA HIS A 292 21.79 -21.33 8.34
C HIS A 292 22.19 -21.11 9.81
N GLY A 293 21.71 -21.97 10.71
CA GLY A 293 21.88 -21.79 12.14
C GLY A 293 21.21 -20.51 12.63
N ASN A 294 21.95 -19.69 13.39
CA ASN A 294 21.49 -18.41 13.92
C ASN A 294 21.88 -17.22 13.03
N TYR A 295 22.33 -17.45 11.80
CA TYR A 295 22.91 -16.41 10.97
C TYR A 295 22.26 -16.30 9.59
N ALA A 296 22.20 -15.06 9.11
CA ALA A 296 21.93 -14.70 7.73
C ALA A 296 23.25 -14.26 7.07
N TYR A 297 23.68 -14.98 6.05
CA TYR A 297 24.84 -14.66 5.23
C TYR A 297 24.36 -13.89 4.01
N VAL A 298 24.94 -12.73 3.76
CA VAL A 298 24.55 -11.83 2.66
C VAL A 298 25.79 -11.44 1.90
N ILE A 299 25.84 -11.76 0.60
CA ILE A 299 26.91 -11.29 -0.28
C ILE A 299 26.30 -10.42 -1.37
N GLU A 300 26.80 -9.20 -1.50
CA GLU A 300 26.39 -8.24 -2.51
C GLU A 300 27.53 -8.04 -3.51
N SER A 301 27.19 -8.04 -4.80
CA SER A 301 28.09 -7.64 -5.89
C SER A 301 27.49 -6.42 -6.56
N TYR A 302 28.21 -5.29 -6.52
CA TYR A 302 27.85 -4.03 -7.15
C TYR A 302 28.77 -3.71 -8.33
N VAL A 303 28.20 -3.22 -9.42
CA VAL A 303 28.92 -2.74 -10.60
C VAL A 303 28.35 -1.41 -11.07
N ARG A 304 29.23 -0.49 -11.49
CA ARG A 304 28.89 0.77 -12.14
C ARG A 304 29.81 1.02 -13.33
N ASN A 305 29.21 1.27 -14.48
CA ASN A 305 29.90 1.53 -15.73
C ASN A 305 30.09 3.04 -15.95
N LEU A 306 31.33 3.48 -16.10
CA LEU A 306 31.69 4.90 -16.24
C LEU A 306 32.14 5.28 -17.67
N GLY A 307 31.89 4.43 -18.67
CA GLY A 307 32.29 4.64 -20.06
C GLY A 307 33.79 4.47 -20.32
N MET A 308 34.66 5.04 -19.48
CA MET A 308 36.13 4.87 -19.53
C MET A 308 36.66 3.83 -18.52
N GLY A 309 35.79 3.23 -17.71
CA GLY A 309 36.13 2.23 -16.68
C GLY A 309 34.88 1.66 -15.99
N CYS A 310 35.06 0.83 -14.97
CA CYS A 310 33.98 0.35 -14.12
C CYS A 310 34.38 0.43 -12.64
N GLU A 311 33.47 0.89 -11.79
CA GLU A 311 33.54 0.72 -10.34
C GLU A 311 32.85 -0.59 -10.01
N ASN A 312 33.47 -1.42 -9.17
CA ASN A 312 32.88 -2.68 -8.77
C ASN A 312 33.30 -3.06 -7.36
N LYS A 313 32.38 -3.66 -6.62
CA LYS A 313 32.55 -3.96 -5.20
C LYS A 313 31.84 -5.27 -4.89
N VAL A 314 32.47 -6.08 -4.03
CA VAL A 314 31.82 -7.26 -3.45
C VAL A 314 31.89 -7.11 -1.94
N GLU A 315 30.75 -7.17 -1.28
CA GLU A 315 30.65 -7.08 0.19
C GLU A 315 30.03 -8.35 0.74
N LEU A 316 30.62 -8.86 1.82
CA LEU A 316 30.06 -9.94 2.61
C LEU A 316 29.65 -9.41 3.98
N HIS A 317 28.42 -9.72 4.37
CA HIS A 317 27.87 -9.42 5.69
C HIS A 317 27.34 -10.71 6.32
N VAL A 318 27.57 -10.86 7.62
CA VAL A 318 26.97 -11.93 8.43
C VAL A 318 26.22 -11.29 9.58
N TYR A 319 24.91 -11.52 9.61
CA TYR A 319 24.01 -10.97 10.61
C TYR A 319 23.49 -12.09 11.52
N ASP A 320 23.15 -11.74 12.76
CA ASP A 320 22.22 -12.56 13.53
C ASP A 320 20.87 -12.63 12.80
N ASP A 321 20.36 -13.84 12.61
CA ASP A 321 19.13 -14.09 11.86
C ASP A 321 17.91 -13.41 12.50
N ALA A 322 17.87 -13.28 13.83
CA ALA A 322 16.79 -12.58 14.52
C ALA A 322 16.85 -11.06 14.33
N LEU A 323 18.01 -10.50 14.00
CA LEU A 323 18.16 -9.08 13.65
C LEU A 323 17.84 -8.84 12.17
N TYR A 324 18.27 -9.76 11.30
CA TYR A 324 18.03 -9.65 9.87
C TYR A 324 16.58 -10.01 9.46
N ARG A 325 15.95 -10.94 10.18
CA ARG A 325 14.54 -11.33 10.01
C ARG A 325 13.78 -11.05 11.31
N PRO A 326 13.51 -9.75 11.60
CA PRO A 326 13.03 -9.33 12.90
C PRO A 326 11.63 -9.84 13.20
N THR A 327 11.32 -9.93 14.49
CA THR A 327 9.95 -10.14 14.97
C THR A 327 9.38 -8.82 15.45
N ILE A 328 8.25 -8.41 14.88
CA ILE A 328 7.51 -7.22 15.33
C ILE A 328 6.40 -7.65 16.30
N THR A 329 6.14 -6.81 17.31
CA THR A 329 5.05 -7.01 18.28
C THR A 329 3.92 -6.03 17.97
N LEU A 330 2.69 -6.50 18.06
CA LEU A 330 1.49 -5.84 17.54
C LEU A 330 0.43 -5.74 18.63
N LEU A 331 -0.33 -4.64 18.59
CA LEU A 331 -1.33 -4.31 19.60
C LEU A 331 -2.50 -5.30 19.62
N ASP A 332 -2.98 -5.70 18.43
CA ASP A 332 -4.13 -6.58 18.27
C ASP A 332 -3.71 -8.00 17.85
N GLU A 333 -4.64 -8.95 17.99
CA GLU A 333 -4.41 -10.33 17.58
C GLU A 333 -4.33 -10.46 16.05
N VAL A 334 -3.23 -11.03 15.57
CA VAL A 334 -2.90 -11.18 14.14
C VAL A 334 -2.90 -12.64 13.68
N SER A 335 -3.59 -13.52 14.41
CA SER A 335 -3.70 -14.96 14.09
C SER A 335 -4.38 -15.25 12.74
N THR A 336 -5.04 -14.25 12.16
CA THR A 336 -5.65 -14.32 10.81
C THR A 336 -4.66 -14.04 9.67
N TRP A 337 -3.46 -13.53 9.97
CA TRP A 337 -2.39 -13.36 8.99
C TRP A 337 -1.63 -14.69 8.80
N LEU A 338 -1.08 -14.89 7.61
CA LEU A 338 -0.44 -16.14 7.19
C LEU A 338 0.98 -15.89 6.64
N PRO A 339 1.89 -16.87 6.71
CA PRO A 339 3.15 -16.82 5.97
C PRO A 339 2.92 -16.47 4.50
N GLY A 340 3.71 -15.53 3.98
CA GLY A 340 3.56 -15.00 2.62
C GLY A 340 2.66 -13.76 2.50
N ASP A 341 1.84 -13.44 3.52
CA ASP A 341 1.06 -12.20 3.50
C ASP A 341 2.00 -10.98 3.43
N LYS A 342 1.64 -10.03 2.57
CA LYS A 342 2.31 -8.72 2.49
C LYS A 342 1.68 -7.77 3.50
N LEU A 343 2.53 -7.05 4.22
CA LEU A 343 2.16 -6.00 5.14
C LEU A 343 2.77 -4.68 4.70
N ILE A 344 2.20 -3.57 5.14
CA ILE A 344 2.78 -2.23 5.06
C ILE A 344 2.98 -1.69 6.48
N VAL A 345 4.20 -1.27 6.81
CA VAL A 345 4.51 -0.59 8.08
C VAL A 345 4.56 0.91 7.82
N ALA A 346 3.72 1.68 8.52
CA ALA A 346 3.61 3.12 8.31
C ALA A 346 4.88 3.87 8.74
N SER A 347 5.17 4.99 8.06
CA SER A 347 6.22 5.92 8.51
C SER A 347 5.87 6.44 9.90
N THR A 348 6.89 6.63 10.73
CA THR A 348 6.77 7.31 12.03
C THR A 348 7.63 8.57 12.09
N ASP A 349 8.11 9.03 10.95
CA ASP A 349 8.92 10.25 10.83
C ASP A 349 8.30 11.24 9.83
N TYR A 350 8.94 12.39 9.60
CA TYR A 350 8.42 13.41 8.69
C TYR A 350 8.31 12.97 7.23
N ASN A 351 9.15 12.01 6.78
CA ASN A 351 9.11 11.52 5.42
C ASN A 351 8.07 10.38 5.29
N PRO A 352 6.95 10.57 4.58
CA PRO A 352 5.97 9.50 4.37
C PRO A 352 6.52 8.33 3.53
N GLU A 353 7.60 8.54 2.77
CA GLU A 353 8.24 7.49 1.96
C GLU A 353 9.03 6.47 2.79
N GLN A 354 9.14 6.68 4.10
CA GLN A 354 9.67 5.68 5.03
C GLN A 354 8.65 4.58 5.38
N ALA A 355 7.43 4.64 4.86
CA ALA A 355 6.54 3.49 4.90
C ALA A 355 7.11 2.38 4.01
N GLU A 356 7.15 1.13 4.50
CA GLU A 356 7.76 0.03 3.76
C GLU A 356 6.95 -1.26 3.80
N GLU A 357 6.91 -1.94 2.64
CA GLU A 357 6.30 -3.25 2.50
C GLU A 357 7.22 -4.33 3.06
N VAL A 358 6.64 -5.23 3.84
CA VAL A 358 7.32 -6.38 4.43
C VAL A 358 6.48 -7.64 4.21
N THR A 359 7.09 -8.82 4.32
CA THR A 359 6.38 -10.09 4.17
C THR A 359 6.44 -10.89 5.46
N VAL A 360 5.30 -11.49 5.82
CA VAL A 360 5.18 -12.41 6.94
C VAL A 360 5.97 -13.68 6.65
N MET A 361 6.98 -13.97 7.45
CA MET A 361 7.67 -15.26 7.43
C MET A 361 6.89 -16.30 8.24
N SER A 362 6.48 -15.94 9.46
CA SER A 362 5.73 -16.82 10.35
C SER A 362 5.07 -16.06 11.49
N ILE A 363 3.96 -16.59 11.98
CA ILE A 363 3.29 -16.13 13.20
C ILE A 363 4.01 -16.76 14.41
N GLN A 364 4.62 -15.93 15.26
CA GLN A 364 5.36 -16.39 16.45
C GLN A 364 4.43 -16.56 17.66
N SER A 365 3.41 -15.70 17.77
CA SER A 365 2.34 -15.76 18.76
C SER A 365 1.12 -14.98 18.23
N SER A 366 0.01 -14.93 18.99
CA SER A 366 -1.17 -14.17 18.56
C SER A 366 -0.90 -12.67 18.34
N HIS A 367 0.18 -12.11 18.88
CA HIS A 367 0.55 -10.69 18.75
C HIS A 367 1.92 -10.46 18.09
N GLN A 368 2.58 -11.50 17.55
CA GLN A 368 3.94 -11.38 17.05
C GLN A 368 4.14 -12.06 15.70
N VAL A 369 4.81 -11.34 14.81
CA VAL A 369 5.06 -11.75 13.44
C VAL A 369 6.55 -11.65 13.16
N ARG A 370 7.15 -12.73 12.67
CA ARG A 370 8.50 -12.73 12.12
C ARG A 370 8.44 -12.33 10.65
N LEU A 371 9.31 -11.42 10.23
CA LEU A 371 9.41 -10.92 8.86
C LEU A 371 10.43 -11.71 8.04
N THR A 372 10.32 -11.67 6.71
CA THR A 372 11.26 -12.34 5.79
C THR A 372 12.54 -11.54 5.54
N GLU A 373 12.51 -10.23 5.79
CA GLU A 373 13.56 -9.26 5.45
C GLU A 373 13.68 -8.21 6.56
N PRO A 374 14.84 -7.53 6.66
CA PRO A 374 15.05 -6.50 7.67
C PRO A 374 14.26 -5.23 7.32
N LEU A 375 13.89 -4.48 8.36
CA LEU A 375 13.32 -3.14 8.22
C LEU A 375 14.41 -2.15 7.78
N LYS A 376 14.09 -1.32 6.79
CA LYS A 376 14.94 -0.24 6.30
C LYS A 376 14.89 0.99 7.20
N PHE A 377 13.76 1.21 7.88
CA PHE A 377 13.50 2.33 8.76
C PHE A 377 13.08 1.89 10.15
N THR A 378 13.39 2.71 11.16
CA THR A 378 12.87 2.51 12.51
C THR A 378 11.44 2.98 12.55
N HIS A 379 10.53 2.09 12.96
CA HIS A 379 9.13 2.41 13.16
C HIS A 379 8.84 2.50 14.65
N TYR A 380 8.57 3.72 15.11
CA TYR A 380 8.32 4.02 16.51
C TYR A 380 7.03 3.35 16.99
N GLY A 381 7.09 2.71 18.16
CA GLY A 381 6.03 1.82 18.64
C GLY A 381 5.64 2.06 20.09
N ASN A 382 5.75 3.29 20.60
CA ASN A 382 5.34 3.60 21.98
C ASN A 382 4.40 4.81 22.08
N ILE A 383 3.87 5.01 23.28
CA ILE A 383 3.10 6.21 23.67
C ILE A 383 4.02 7.12 24.49
N TYR A 384 4.26 8.35 24.04
CA TYR A 384 5.10 9.30 24.75
C TYR A 384 4.27 10.41 25.40
N LYS A 385 4.28 10.47 26.74
CA LYS A 385 3.56 11.48 27.54
C LYS A 385 2.09 11.66 27.12
N GLY A 386 1.42 10.57 26.75
CA GLY A 386 0.02 10.57 26.32
C GLY A 386 -0.22 10.83 24.83
N VAL A 387 0.82 11.02 24.02
CA VAL A 387 0.74 11.04 22.56
C VAL A 387 0.99 9.62 22.04
N ASP A 388 -0.02 9.00 21.43
CA ASP A 388 0.11 7.68 20.82
C ASP A 388 0.79 7.80 19.46
N MET A 389 2.07 7.45 19.39
CA MET A 389 2.90 7.52 18.18
C MET A 389 3.24 6.13 17.64
N ARG A 390 2.51 5.10 18.06
CA ARG A 390 2.70 3.73 17.57
C ARG A 390 2.35 3.69 16.08
N GLY A 391 3.33 3.32 15.25
CA GLY A 391 3.15 3.16 13.82
C GLY A 391 2.15 2.06 13.48
N GLU A 392 1.31 2.32 12.49
CA GLU A 392 0.32 1.37 11.99
C GLU A 392 0.97 0.28 11.12
N VAL A 393 0.44 -0.93 11.20
CA VAL A 393 0.81 -2.08 10.35
C VAL A 393 -0.44 -2.58 9.65
N GLY A 394 -0.50 -2.40 8.33
CA GLY A 394 -1.64 -2.80 7.49
C GLY A 394 -1.38 -4.09 6.72
N LEU A 395 -2.39 -4.94 6.60
CA LEU A 395 -2.40 -6.12 5.74
C LEU A 395 -2.75 -5.72 4.31
N LEU A 396 -1.87 -6.05 3.36
CA LEU A 396 -2.09 -5.82 1.94
C LEU A 396 -2.75 -7.02 1.25
N SER A 397 -2.34 -8.24 1.61
CA SER A 397 -2.77 -9.47 0.94
C SER A 397 -4.21 -9.89 1.26
N ARG A 398 -4.99 -10.19 0.21
CA ARG A 398 -6.33 -10.81 0.32
C ARG A 398 -6.50 -11.96 -0.69
N ASN A 399 -7.46 -12.83 -0.43
CA ASN A 399 -7.75 -13.98 -1.28
C ASN A 399 -8.65 -13.66 -2.48
N VAL A 400 -9.37 -12.54 -2.44
CA VAL A 400 -10.08 -11.99 -3.61
C VAL A 400 -9.30 -10.79 -4.13
N LYS A 401 -8.65 -10.92 -5.28
CA LYS A 401 -7.77 -9.91 -5.85
C LYS A 401 -8.33 -9.34 -7.15
N PHE A 402 -8.34 -8.02 -7.26
CA PHE A 402 -8.51 -7.26 -8.48
C PHE A 402 -7.19 -6.56 -8.79
N ASP A 403 -6.65 -6.77 -9.99
CA ASP A 403 -5.48 -6.04 -10.45
C ASP A 403 -5.59 -5.67 -11.93
N SER A 404 -4.50 -5.15 -12.50
CA SER A 404 -4.45 -4.74 -13.89
C SER A 404 -3.12 -5.13 -14.50
N GLU A 405 -3.16 -5.59 -15.75
CA GLU A 405 -1.93 -5.80 -16.51
C GLU A 405 -1.29 -4.43 -16.79
N GLU A 406 -0.03 -4.28 -16.40
CA GLU A 406 0.78 -3.12 -16.73
C GLU A 406 1.35 -3.31 -18.15
N ALA A 407 0.84 -2.55 -19.13
CA ALA A 407 1.41 -2.55 -20.48
C ALA A 407 2.85 -2.00 -20.48
N GLN A 408 3.11 -0.98 -19.66
CA GLN A 408 4.45 -0.47 -19.34
C GLN A 408 4.55 -0.03 -17.87
N MET A 409 5.74 -0.13 -17.29
CA MET A 409 6.06 0.20 -15.89
C MET A 409 5.79 1.68 -15.50
N SER A 410 5.49 2.55 -16.47
CA SER A 410 5.14 3.97 -16.28
C SER A 410 3.67 4.30 -16.51
N ASP A 411 2.82 3.31 -16.76
CA ASP A 411 1.42 3.57 -17.08
C ASP A 411 0.60 3.81 -15.81
N PHE A 412 0.03 5.01 -15.71
CA PHE A 412 -0.95 5.39 -14.69
C PHE A 412 -2.36 4.97 -15.13
N TYR A 413 -2.48 3.80 -15.76
CA TYR A 413 -3.66 3.34 -16.48
C TYR A 413 -4.04 1.91 -16.07
N GLY A 414 -4.66 1.79 -14.89
CA GLY A 414 -5.25 0.55 -14.39
C GLY A 414 -6.73 0.41 -14.76
N GLY A 415 -7.30 -0.73 -14.40
CA GLY A 415 -8.75 -0.95 -14.37
C GLY A 415 -9.42 -0.16 -13.25
N HIS A 416 -10.72 0.04 -13.36
CA HIS A 416 -11.46 0.84 -12.39
C HIS A 416 -12.85 0.26 -12.11
N ILE A 417 -13.37 0.48 -10.91
CA ILE A 417 -14.68 -0.03 -10.48
C ILE A 417 -15.63 1.13 -10.29
N LYS A 418 -16.82 1.05 -10.91
CA LYS A 418 -17.83 2.12 -10.86
C LYS A 418 -19.21 1.57 -10.56
N PHE A 419 -19.88 2.20 -9.61
CA PHE A 419 -21.26 1.91 -9.22
C PHE A 419 -22.14 3.09 -9.65
N LEU A 420 -23.20 2.81 -10.41
CA LEU A 420 -24.13 3.83 -10.90
C LEU A 420 -25.40 3.89 -10.06
N LYS A 421 -26.10 5.01 -10.17
CA LYS A 421 -27.46 5.19 -9.64
C LYS A 421 -28.37 4.02 -9.99
N GLY A 422 -29.16 3.58 -9.01
CA GLY A 422 -30.17 2.55 -9.19
C GLY A 422 -29.63 1.13 -9.21
N HIS A 423 -28.37 0.90 -8.81
CA HIS A 423 -27.88 -0.45 -8.47
C HIS A 423 -28.82 -1.10 -7.43
N ALA A 424 -28.93 -2.43 -7.46
CA ALA A 424 -29.77 -3.16 -6.51
C ALA A 424 -29.08 -3.40 -5.17
N SER A 425 -27.80 -3.79 -5.18
CA SER A 425 -26.99 -4.03 -3.98
C SER A 425 -25.50 -3.95 -4.30
N VAL A 426 -24.70 -3.38 -3.39
CA VAL A 426 -23.24 -3.27 -3.54
C VAL A 426 -22.56 -3.47 -2.19
N HIS A 427 -21.85 -4.60 -2.05
CA HIS A 427 -21.01 -4.89 -0.91
C HIS A 427 -19.67 -5.45 -1.35
N ILE A 428 -18.60 -4.87 -0.84
CA ILE A 428 -17.24 -5.36 -1.07
C ILE A 428 -16.49 -5.46 0.26
N GLN A 429 -16.12 -6.67 0.60
CA GLN A 429 -15.42 -6.99 1.82
C GLN A 429 -14.22 -7.90 1.58
N GLY A 430 -13.09 -7.58 2.22
CA GLY A 430 -11.93 -8.46 2.25
C GLY A 430 -11.27 -8.68 0.88
N ALA A 431 -11.38 -7.72 -0.04
CA ALA A 431 -10.74 -7.76 -1.34
C ALA A 431 -9.43 -6.95 -1.38
N GLU A 432 -8.48 -7.38 -2.21
CA GLU A 432 -7.24 -6.68 -2.56
C GLU A 432 -7.42 -6.03 -3.94
N LEU A 433 -7.19 -4.72 -4.03
CA LEU A 433 -7.24 -3.94 -5.25
C LEU A 433 -5.85 -3.34 -5.48
N ASP A 434 -5.14 -3.86 -6.48
CA ASP A 434 -3.73 -3.56 -6.73
C ASP A 434 -3.54 -2.89 -8.10
N GLY A 435 -3.05 -1.64 -8.10
CA GLY A 435 -2.75 -0.95 -9.37
C GLY A 435 -3.97 -0.43 -10.14
N LEU A 436 -5.15 -0.38 -9.53
CA LEU A 436 -6.38 0.15 -10.15
C LEU A 436 -6.39 1.69 -10.21
N GLY A 437 -7.30 2.25 -11.00
CA GLY A 437 -7.50 3.69 -11.22
C GLY A 437 -6.73 4.22 -12.42
N GLN A 438 -7.08 5.43 -12.87
CA GLN A 438 -6.44 6.08 -14.03
C GLN A 438 -6.19 7.57 -13.76
N GLN A 439 -4.93 7.99 -13.71
CA GLN A 439 -4.55 9.35 -13.27
C GLN A 439 -4.89 10.45 -14.28
N GLU A 440 -5.14 10.09 -15.54
CA GLU A 440 -5.39 11.06 -16.61
C GLU A 440 -6.81 10.96 -17.18
N VAL A 441 -7.65 10.09 -16.60
CA VAL A 441 -9.04 9.87 -17.01
C VAL A 441 -9.97 10.20 -15.84
N LEU A 442 -10.71 11.31 -15.98
CA LEU A 442 -11.65 11.75 -14.96
C LEU A 442 -12.75 10.69 -14.75
N GLY A 443 -13.02 10.35 -13.48
CA GLY A 443 -14.06 9.39 -13.11
C GLY A 443 -13.67 7.91 -13.23
N ALA A 444 -12.40 7.60 -13.49
CA ALA A 444 -11.84 6.25 -13.50
C ALA A 444 -10.93 6.04 -12.27
N TYR A 445 -11.54 5.60 -11.16
CA TYR A 445 -10.88 5.44 -9.85
C TYR A 445 -10.99 3.99 -9.35
N SER A 446 -10.13 3.57 -8.42
CA SER A 446 -10.13 2.18 -7.93
C SER A 446 -11.52 1.73 -7.46
N ILE A 447 -12.18 2.55 -6.64
CA ILE A 447 -13.60 2.40 -6.30
C ILE A 447 -14.31 3.75 -6.46
N HIS A 448 -15.39 3.80 -7.24
CA HIS A 448 -16.14 5.02 -7.51
C HIS A 448 -17.66 4.81 -7.39
N PHE A 449 -18.28 5.40 -6.37
CA PHE A 449 -19.73 5.58 -6.31
C PHE A 449 -20.10 6.86 -7.04
N HIS A 450 -20.76 6.73 -8.18
CA HIS A 450 -21.02 7.83 -9.10
C HIS A 450 -22.51 8.14 -9.19
N MET A 451 -22.90 9.27 -8.60
CA MET A 451 -24.24 9.84 -8.66
C MET A 451 -25.33 8.91 -8.12
N CYS A 452 -25.03 8.08 -7.10
CA CYS A 452 -25.97 7.10 -6.57
C CYS A 452 -27.11 7.71 -5.75
N GLU A 453 -27.05 9.02 -5.44
CA GLU A 453 -28.01 9.73 -4.58
C GLU A 453 -27.99 9.16 -3.15
N ASP A 454 -29.12 9.24 -2.42
CA ASP A 454 -29.22 8.75 -1.05
C ASP A 454 -29.46 7.23 -1.02
N VAL A 455 -28.40 6.49 -0.68
CA VAL A 455 -28.42 5.03 -0.54
C VAL A 455 -28.53 4.59 0.92
N SER A 456 -28.96 5.47 1.84
CA SER A 456 -29.04 5.16 3.28
C SER A 456 -29.98 4.01 3.64
N GLN A 457 -30.95 3.68 2.78
CA GLN A 457 -31.85 2.54 2.96
C GLN A 457 -31.18 1.22 2.57
N ASP A 458 -30.46 1.22 1.44
CA ASP A 458 -29.79 0.04 0.88
C ASP A 458 -28.47 -0.25 1.61
N ARG A 459 -27.87 0.78 2.22
CA ARG A 459 -26.64 0.75 3.04
C ARG A 459 -25.46 0.01 2.39
N PRO A 460 -25.07 0.32 1.15
CA PRO A 460 -23.89 -0.26 0.54
C PRO A 460 -22.64 0.01 1.39
N TRP A 461 -21.75 -0.98 1.45
CA TRP A 461 -20.54 -0.90 2.27
C TRP A 461 -19.27 -1.40 1.61
N ILE A 462 -18.17 -0.74 1.97
CA ILE A 462 -16.81 -1.03 1.55
C ILE A 462 -16.03 -1.34 2.83
N ARG A 463 -15.72 -2.61 3.08
CA ARG A 463 -15.18 -3.04 4.38
C ARG A 463 -13.92 -3.87 4.28
N GLN A 464 -12.94 -3.61 5.13
CA GLN A 464 -11.80 -4.52 5.29
C GLN A 464 -11.03 -4.82 3.98
N ASN A 465 -11.10 -3.93 3.00
CA ASN A 465 -10.38 -4.08 1.73
C ASN A 465 -8.98 -3.51 1.86
N SER A 466 -8.09 -4.01 1.02
CA SER A 466 -6.76 -3.48 0.80
C SER A 466 -6.73 -2.84 -0.57
N ILE A 467 -6.45 -1.54 -0.66
CA ILE A 467 -6.39 -0.79 -1.91
C ILE A 467 -5.00 -0.18 -1.99
N HIS A 468 -4.14 -0.71 -2.85
CA HIS A 468 -2.75 -0.27 -2.91
C HIS A 468 -2.20 -0.09 -4.31
N HIS A 469 -1.13 0.70 -4.39
CA HIS A 469 -0.51 1.09 -5.66
C HIS A 469 -1.52 1.74 -6.62
N SER A 470 -2.59 2.33 -6.06
CA SER A 470 -3.66 2.93 -6.86
C SER A 470 -3.09 4.06 -7.71
N LYS A 471 -3.35 3.94 -9.01
CA LYS A 471 -2.89 4.91 -10.00
C LYS A 471 -3.75 6.18 -9.98
N SER A 472 -4.91 6.18 -9.32
CA SER A 472 -5.72 7.40 -9.10
C SER A 472 -6.81 7.18 -8.06
N ARG A 473 -6.70 7.89 -6.95
CA ARG A 473 -7.64 7.86 -5.81
C ARG A 473 -7.89 6.48 -5.22
N CYS A 474 -8.37 6.43 -4.00
CA CYS A 474 -8.63 5.17 -3.30
C CYS A 474 -10.11 4.80 -3.37
N ILE A 475 -10.93 5.64 -2.75
CA ILE A 475 -12.39 5.54 -2.77
C ILE A 475 -12.91 6.93 -3.07
N THR A 476 -13.71 7.04 -4.13
CA THR A 476 -14.34 8.28 -4.55
C THR A 476 -15.83 8.21 -4.34
N ILE A 477 -16.36 9.24 -3.69
CA ILE A 477 -17.78 9.45 -3.44
C ILE A 477 -18.17 10.70 -4.21
N HIS A 478 -19.06 10.53 -5.19
CA HIS A 478 -19.55 11.60 -6.03
C HIS A 478 -21.07 11.59 -5.97
N HIS A 479 -21.67 12.67 -5.42
CA HIS A 479 -23.11 12.84 -5.29
C HIS A 479 -23.85 11.60 -4.74
N THR A 480 -23.28 11.05 -3.67
CA THR A 480 -23.76 9.82 -3.04
C THR A 480 -23.75 10.00 -1.53
N MET A 481 -24.82 9.58 -0.86
CA MET A 481 -25.03 9.74 0.57
C MET A 481 -25.36 8.41 1.24
N GLY A 482 -25.02 8.26 2.52
CA GLY A 482 -25.41 7.08 3.30
C GLY A 482 -24.51 5.84 3.13
N LEU A 483 -23.30 6.02 2.61
CA LEU A 483 -22.31 4.94 2.49
C LEU A 483 -21.71 4.54 3.84
N ILE A 484 -21.31 3.27 3.95
CA ILE A 484 -20.50 2.78 5.07
C ILE A 484 -19.13 2.34 4.54
N ILE A 485 -18.07 3.04 4.95
CA ILE A 485 -16.70 2.79 4.50
C ILE A 485 -15.88 2.49 5.75
N GLU A 486 -15.50 1.24 5.97
CA GLU A 486 -14.91 0.85 7.26
C GLU A 486 -13.70 -0.09 7.14
N GLN A 487 -12.69 0.15 7.98
CA GLN A 487 -11.57 -0.78 8.15
C GLN A 487 -10.77 -1.07 6.87
N ASN A 488 -10.80 -0.19 5.88
CA ASN A 488 -10.01 -0.36 4.65
C ASN A 488 -8.57 0.15 4.87
N VAL A 489 -7.61 -0.51 4.24
CA VAL A 489 -6.22 -0.05 4.13
C VAL A 489 -6.03 0.54 2.75
N CYS A 490 -5.57 1.79 2.71
CA CYS A 490 -5.25 2.51 1.51
C CYS A 490 -3.78 2.90 1.49
N TYR A 491 -3.02 2.37 0.55
CA TYR A 491 -1.57 2.59 0.50
C TYR A 491 -1.09 2.99 -0.90
N ARG A 492 -0.22 4.01 -0.96
CA ARG A 492 0.46 4.44 -2.18
C ARG A 492 -0.53 4.78 -3.30
N THR A 493 -1.24 5.88 -3.10
CA THR A 493 -2.28 6.38 -4.02
C THR A 493 -1.84 7.70 -4.64
N ILE A 494 -2.12 7.87 -5.94
CA ILE A 494 -1.88 9.14 -6.63
C ILE A 494 -3.10 10.07 -6.51
N GLY A 495 -2.86 11.34 -6.21
CA GLY A 495 -3.92 12.34 -5.99
C GLY A 495 -4.52 12.23 -4.59
N HIS A 496 -5.70 12.82 -4.36
CA HIS A 496 -6.42 12.61 -3.09
C HIS A 496 -6.87 11.15 -2.93
N SER A 497 -6.70 10.54 -1.74
CA SER A 497 -7.03 9.12 -1.51
C SER A 497 -8.52 8.88 -1.30
N TYR A 498 -9.07 9.25 -0.15
CA TYR A 498 -10.51 9.21 0.11
C TYR A 498 -11.11 10.56 -0.28
N PHE A 499 -11.91 10.58 -1.34
CA PHE A 499 -12.25 11.79 -2.06
C PHE A 499 -13.75 12.01 -2.18
N PHE A 500 -14.23 13.08 -1.54
CA PHE A 500 -15.60 13.60 -1.67
C PHE A 500 -15.58 14.66 -2.77
N GLU A 501 -16.27 14.42 -3.88
CA GLU A 501 -16.02 15.17 -5.11
C GLU A 501 -16.68 16.55 -5.13
N ALA A 502 -17.96 16.64 -4.77
CA ALA A 502 -18.77 17.79 -5.13
C ALA A 502 -19.27 18.64 -3.94
N GLY A 503 -19.32 18.09 -2.74
CA GLY A 503 -19.81 18.77 -1.53
C GLY A 503 -21.25 18.40 -1.16
N SER A 504 -21.98 17.68 -2.00
CA SER A 504 -23.32 17.19 -1.67
C SER A 504 -23.30 15.92 -0.81
N GLU A 505 -22.16 15.22 -0.74
CA GLU A 505 -22.01 13.89 -0.14
C GLU A 505 -22.10 13.93 1.39
N GLN A 506 -23.18 13.35 1.93
CA GLN A 506 -23.56 13.44 3.35
C GLN A 506 -23.84 12.06 3.94
N ASN A 507 -23.93 12.00 5.27
CA ASN A 507 -24.32 10.83 6.05
C ASN A 507 -23.45 9.58 5.77
N THR A 508 -22.23 9.77 5.28
CA THR A 508 -21.26 8.69 5.12
C THR A 508 -20.62 8.39 6.47
N ILE A 509 -20.62 7.11 6.84
CA ILE A 509 -19.88 6.59 7.97
C ILE A 509 -18.50 6.17 7.47
N MET A 510 -17.47 6.73 8.09
CA MET A 510 -16.10 6.39 7.74
C MET A 510 -15.29 6.06 9.00
N GLU A 511 -15.20 4.77 9.33
CA GLU A 511 -14.64 4.27 10.60
C GLU A 511 -13.48 3.28 10.40
N GLY A 512 -12.39 3.45 11.15
CA GLY A 512 -11.25 2.53 11.15
C GLY A 512 -10.49 2.45 9.81
N ASN A 513 -10.65 3.40 8.89
CA ASN A 513 -9.87 3.37 7.65
C ASN A 513 -8.48 3.95 7.86
N LEU A 514 -7.49 3.32 7.25
CA LEU A 514 -6.10 3.70 7.27
C LEU A 514 -5.69 4.19 5.87
N GLY A 515 -5.12 5.38 5.78
CA GLY A 515 -4.52 5.90 4.55
C GLY A 515 -3.08 6.31 4.75
N LEU A 516 -2.20 5.88 3.85
CA LEU A 516 -0.77 6.17 3.88
C LEU A 516 -0.17 6.24 2.46
N GLY A 517 0.90 7.01 2.30
CA GLY A 517 1.58 7.17 1.02
C GLY A 517 0.75 7.91 -0.04
N THR A 518 -0.09 8.88 0.36
CA THR A 518 -0.82 9.73 -0.60
C THR A 518 0.18 10.62 -1.36
N SER A 519 0.34 10.43 -2.66
CA SER A 519 1.39 11.08 -3.47
C SER A 519 0.85 12.07 -4.49
N LYS A 520 1.74 12.95 -4.97
CA LYS A 520 1.44 13.80 -6.12
C LYS A 520 1.42 12.99 -7.42
N PRO A 521 0.57 13.37 -8.38
CA PRO A 521 0.75 12.91 -9.74
C PRO A 521 2.06 13.45 -10.33
N PRO A 522 2.61 12.79 -11.35
CA PRO A 522 3.73 13.32 -12.12
C PRO A 522 3.43 14.74 -12.66
N PRO A 523 4.46 15.56 -12.89
CA PRO A 523 4.29 16.89 -13.45
C PRO A 523 3.43 16.88 -14.72
N GLY A 524 2.41 17.73 -14.77
CA GLY A 524 1.50 17.86 -15.92
C GLY A 524 0.33 16.86 -15.98
N ARG A 525 0.25 15.88 -15.06
CA ARG A 525 -0.76 14.80 -15.07
C ARG A 525 -1.79 14.87 -13.95
N GLY A 526 -2.10 16.06 -13.43
CA GLY A 526 -3.13 16.22 -12.40
C GLY A 526 -4.54 16.21 -12.99
N LEU A 527 -5.48 15.53 -12.33
CA LEU A 527 -6.91 15.56 -12.72
C LEU A 527 -7.57 16.88 -12.33
N ILE A 528 -7.34 17.33 -11.10
CA ILE A 528 -7.84 18.62 -10.61
C ILE A 528 -6.69 19.46 -10.02
N PRO A 529 -6.83 20.80 -9.94
CA PRO A 529 -5.77 21.68 -9.46
C PRO A 529 -5.20 21.27 -8.09
N THR A 530 -6.06 20.78 -7.18
CA THR A 530 -5.67 20.40 -5.82
C THR A 530 -4.86 19.11 -5.73
N ASP A 531 -5.01 18.19 -6.70
CA ASP A 531 -4.17 16.99 -6.79
C ASP A 531 -2.69 17.37 -7.03
N THR A 532 -2.42 18.47 -7.74
CA THR A 532 -1.03 18.91 -7.97
C THR A 532 -0.52 19.87 -6.91
N ALA A 533 -1.42 20.61 -6.26
CA ALA A 533 -1.05 21.58 -5.23
C ALA A 533 -0.77 20.87 -3.90
N CYS A 534 -1.72 20.06 -3.42
CA CYS A 534 -1.75 19.54 -2.06
C CYS A 534 -2.61 18.26 -1.94
N PRO A 535 -2.17 17.11 -2.48
CA PRO A 535 -2.79 15.82 -2.24
C PRO A 535 -3.07 15.57 -0.76
N THR A 536 -4.19 14.93 -0.47
CA THR A 536 -4.70 14.76 0.89
C THR A 536 -5.27 13.37 1.05
N THR A 537 -4.99 12.72 2.18
CA THR A 537 -5.49 11.37 2.45
C THR A 537 -7.00 11.35 2.60
N PHE A 538 -7.56 12.26 3.41
CA PHE A 538 -9.01 12.47 3.54
C PHE A 538 -9.40 13.86 3.06
N TRP A 539 -9.88 13.93 1.83
CA TRP A 539 -10.43 15.13 1.21
C TRP A 539 -11.94 15.19 1.44
N VAL A 540 -12.39 16.16 2.23
CA VAL A 540 -13.77 16.27 2.70
C VAL A 540 -14.37 17.59 2.26
N THR A 541 -15.45 17.51 1.49
CA THR A 541 -16.16 18.68 0.95
C THR A 541 -17.49 18.95 1.64
N ASN A 542 -17.95 18.08 2.55
CA ASN A 542 -19.15 18.29 3.35
C ASN A 542 -18.96 17.87 4.83
N PRO A 543 -19.38 18.71 5.81
CA PRO A 543 -19.20 18.43 7.23
C PRO A 543 -20.11 17.33 7.80
N LYS A 544 -21.21 16.98 7.14
CA LYS A 544 -22.27 16.12 7.71
C LYS A 544 -21.97 14.63 7.53
N ASN A 545 -20.79 14.21 8.01
CA ASN A 545 -20.26 12.85 7.88
C ASN A 545 -19.56 12.45 9.20
N MET A 546 -19.39 11.14 9.44
CA MET A 546 -18.71 10.62 10.65
C MET A 546 -17.26 10.23 10.36
N PHE A 547 -16.33 10.71 11.18
CA PHE A 547 -14.90 10.47 11.00
C PHE A 547 -14.22 9.86 12.23
N ARG A 548 -13.70 8.64 12.07
CA ARG A 548 -12.76 7.97 12.99
C ARG A 548 -11.71 7.17 12.20
N LYS A 549 -10.59 7.78 11.82
CA LYS A 549 -9.65 7.28 10.79
C LYS A 549 -8.21 7.71 11.03
N ILE A 550 -7.29 7.11 10.28
CA ILE A 550 -5.84 7.38 10.38
C ILE A 550 -5.27 7.85 9.04
N ALA A 551 -4.58 8.98 9.06
CA ALA A 551 -3.79 9.50 7.95
C ALA A 551 -2.28 9.45 8.29
N ALA A 552 -1.64 8.37 7.91
CA ALA A 552 -0.27 7.99 8.29
C ALA A 552 0.76 8.25 7.17
N GLY A 553 0.59 9.35 6.44
CA GLY A 553 1.54 9.77 5.40
C GLY A 553 0.87 10.31 4.15
N SER A 554 1.09 11.60 3.88
CA SER A 554 0.57 12.30 2.72
C SER A 554 1.58 13.33 2.23
N PHE A 555 1.61 13.56 0.93
CA PHE A 555 2.42 14.63 0.35
C PHE A 555 2.12 15.98 1.02
N CYS A 556 0.86 16.26 1.37
CA CYS A 556 0.49 17.56 1.93
C CYS A 556 -0.34 17.46 3.22
N ARG A 557 -1.57 16.91 3.18
CA ARG A 557 -2.45 16.93 4.36
C ARG A 557 -2.98 15.55 4.71
N GLY A 558 -3.15 15.31 6.00
CA GLY A 558 -3.86 14.12 6.47
C GLY A 558 -5.36 14.29 6.24
N PHE A 559 -5.94 15.32 6.84
CA PHE A 559 -7.35 15.70 6.69
C PHE A 559 -7.49 17.12 6.14
N TRP A 560 -8.37 17.31 5.15
CA TRP A 560 -8.73 18.63 4.66
C TRP A 560 -10.25 18.75 4.51
N PHE A 561 -10.84 19.61 5.35
CA PHE A 561 -12.23 20.03 5.25
C PHE A 561 -12.31 21.31 4.42
N ASN A 562 -12.60 21.15 3.13
CA ASN A 562 -12.58 22.19 2.10
C ASN A 562 -13.98 22.36 1.49
N PHE A 563 -14.81 23.15 2.14
CA PHE A 563 -16.23 23.22 1.79
C PHE A 563 -16.46 24.15 0.60
N PRO A 564 -17.18 23.71 -0.46
CA PRO A 564 -17.65 24.63 -1.47
C PRO A 564 -18.86 25.43 -0.96
N ASP A 565 -19.13 26.57 -1.60
CA ASP A 565 -20.37 27.33 -1.32
C ASP A 565 -21.58 26.63 -1.96
N ASP A 566 -21.45 26.05 -3.15
CA ASP A 566 -22.49 25.25 -3.82
C ASP A 566 -21.89 23.90 -4.21
N PRO A 567 -22.69 22.82 -4.33
CA PRO A 567 -22.21 21.58 -4.93
C PRO A 567 -21.50 21.84 -6.27
N LEU A 568 -20.36 21.21 -6.50
CA LEU A 568 -19.65 21.33 -7.77
C LEU A 568 -20.43 20.67 -8.91
N LEU A 569 -20.16 21.09 -10.15
CA LEU A 569 -20.77 20.49 -11.33
C LEU A 569 -20.38 19.01 -11.48
N PRO A 570 -21.30 18.12 -11.92
CA PRO A 570 -22.65 18.42 -12.41
C PRO A 570 -23.73 18.55 -11.31
N ASP A 571 -23.43 18.30 -10.05
CA ASP A 571 -24.41 18.28 -8.94
C ASP A 571 -25.24 19.55 -8.82
N SER A 572 -24.65 20.71 -9.10
CA SER A 572 -25.39 21.99 -9.03
C SER A 572 -26.61 22.04 -9.96
N TYR A 573 -26.70 21.17 -10.98
CA TYR A 573 -27.88 21.08 -11.85
C TYR A 573 -29.07 20.37 -11.20
N THR A 574 -28.90 19.70 -10.06
CA THR A 574 -29.98 19.02 -9.32
C THR A 574 -30.87 19.99 -8.52
N GLY A 575 -30.66 21.31 -8.65
CA GLY A 575 -31.53 22.32 -8.07
C GLY A 575 -31.45 22.40 -6.54
N ASN A 576 -30.27 22.15 -5.96
CA ASN A 576 -30.02 22.10 -4.51
C ASN A 576 -30.81 21.01 -3.77
N ALA A 577 -31.19 19.91 -4.44
CA ALA A 577 -31.97 18.83 -3.83
C ALA A 577 -31.32 18.24 -2.57
N TYR A 578 -29.99 18.26 -2.49
CA TYR A 578 -29.23 17.61 -1.42
C TYR A 578 -28.35 18.56 -0.58
N MET A 579 -28.11 19.79 -1.05
CA MET A 579 -27.35 20.81 -0.32
C MET A 579 -27.74 22.19 -0.83
N LEU A 580 -28.10 23.09 0.08
CA LEU A 580 -28.39 24.50 -0.22
C LEU A 580 -27.10 25.32 -0.38
N ASN A 581 -27.19 26.46 -1.08
CA ASN A 581 -26.09 27.44 -1.16
C ASN A 581 -25.59 27.81 0.24
N LYS A 582 -24.28 27.66 0.46
CA LYS A 582 -23.52 27.88 1.70
C LYS A 582 -23.92 26.98 2.87
N GLU A 583 -24.72 25.95 2.67
CA GLU A 583 -25.16 25.08 3.76
C GLU A 583 -23.98 24.46 4.54
N ALA A 584 -22.99 23.92 3.83
CA ALA A 584 -21.80 23.30 4.43
C ALA A 584 -21.04 24.26 5.37
N ARG A 585 -21.11 25.57 5.15
CA ARG A 585 -20.49 26.57 6.04
C ARG A 585 -21.18 26.68 7.40
N PHE A 586 -22.48 26.42 7.44
CA PHE A 586 -23.33 26.60 8.63
C PHE A 586 -23.69 25.28 9.31
N THR A 587 -23.40 24.15 8.68
CA THR A 587 -23.61 22.81 9.23
C THR A 587 -22.43 22.37 10.09
N ALA A 588 -22.69 21.98 11.34
CA ALA A 588 -21.67 21.42 12.23
C ALA A 588 -21.08 20.12 11.65
N ILE A 589 -19.77 19.92 11.83
CA ILE A 589 -19.14 18.61 11.56
C ILE A 589 -19.83 17.58 12.45
N HIS A 590 -20.44 16.57 11.83
CA HIS A 590 -21.33 15.65 12.53
C HIS A 590 -20.57 14.85 13.59
N GLN A 591 -19.42 14.27 13.22
CA GLN A 591 -18.51 13.68 14.21
C GLN A 591 -17.06 13.68 13.70
N PHE A 592 -16.13 14.18 14.52
CA PHE A 592 -14.70 13.98 14.36
C PHE A 592 -14.13 13.51 15.70
N ASP A 593 -13.89 12.21 15.80
CA ASP A 593 -13.51 11.59 17.07
C ASP A 593 -12.52 10.44 16.85
N ASP A 594 -11.47 10.39 17.67
CA ASP A 594 -10.46 9.32 17.68
C ASP A 594 -9.77 9.16 16.31
N ASN A 595 -9.31 10.29 15.75
CA ASN A 595 -8.57 10.36 14.49
C ASN A 595 -7.08 10.56 14.75
N THR A 596 -6.24 10.02 13.87
CA THR A 596 -4.78 10.20 13.94
C THR A 596 -4.23 10.77 12.63
N ALA A 597 -3.30 11.72 12.69
CA ALA A 597 -2.60 12.26 11.51
C ALA A 597 -1.10 12.48 11.75
N HIS A 598 -0.24 11.81 11.00
CA HIS A 598 1.21 12.02 11.07
C HIS A 598 1.90 11.82 9.72
N SER A 599 3.18 12.19 9.69
CA SER A 599 4.05 12.01 8.52
C SER A 599 3.51 12.73 7.27
N ASN A 600 2.74 13.82 7.46
CA ASN A 600 2.19 14.60 6.36
C ASN A 600 3.12 15.79 6.03
N GLY A 601 3.38 16.01 4.74
CA GLY A 601 4.29 17.08 4.25
C GLY A 601 3.80 18.52 4.50
N GLY A 602 2.60 18.68 5.04
CA GLY A 602 2.00 19.95 5.43
C GLY A 602 1.33 19.85 6.80
N ALA A 603 0.01 19.65 6.82
CA ALA A 603 -0.79 19.67 8.06
C ALA A 603 -1.39 18.29 8.39
N GLY A 604 -1.45 17.95 9.68
CA GLY A 604 -2.21 16.78 10.13
C GLY A 604 -3.70 16.95 9.83
N GLY A 605 -4.31 18.00 10.39
CA GLY A 605 -5.69 18.41 10.09
C GLY A 605 -5.79 19.86 9.63
N PHE A 606 -6.64 20.12 8.64
CA PHE A 606 -6.84 21.44 8.06
C PHE A 606 -8.33 21.74 7.81
N TRP A 607 -8.91 22.64 8.61
CA TRP A 607 -10.30 23.07 8.55
C TRP A 607 -10.39 24.51 8.09
N ASP A 608 -10.20 24.73 6.78
CA ASP A 608 -10.19 26.05 6.15
C ASP A 608 -10.21 25.87 4.61
N ASN A 609 -10.33 27.00 3.91
CA ASN A 609 -10.48 27.19 2.48
C ASN A 609 -11.86 26.84 1.90
N ILE A 610 -12.14 27.49 0.76
CA ILE A 610 -13.34 27.24 -0.03
C ILE A 610 -12.93 26.52 -1.30
N LEU A 611 -13.60 25.40 -1.58
CA LEU A 611 -13.50 24.75 -2.87
C LEU A 611 -14.29 25.55 -3.91
N LYS A 612 -13.60 26.06 -4.93
CA LYS A 612 -14.20 26.88 -5.98
C LYS A 612 -14.62 26.00 -7.18
N PRO A 613 -15.61 26.45 -7.99
CA PRO A 613 -16.06 25.72 -9.19
C PRO A 613 -14.98 25.39 -10.21
N ASN A 614 -13.86 26.12 -10.20
CA ASN A 614 -12.70 25.86 -11.05
C ASN A 614 -11.76 24.76 -10.49
N GLY A 615 -12.16 24.05 -9.43
CA GLY A 615 -11.39 23.01 -8.76
C GLY A 615 -10.22 23.52 -7.90
N LYS A 616 -10.05 24.84 -7.76
CA LYS A 616 -9.04 25.42 -6.87
C LYS A 616 -9.58 25.57 -5.46
N SER A 617 -8.68 25.50 -4.48
CA SER A 617 -8.99 25.81 -3.09
C SER A 617 -8.41 27.18 -2.71
N GLU A 618 -9.28 28.15 -2.46
CA GLU A 618 -8.91 29.56 -2.32
C GLU A 618 -9.81 30.28 -1.29
N GLY A 619 -9.27 31.34 -0.67
CA GLY A 619 -9.97 32.13 0.34
C GLY A 619 -10.13 31.39 1.68
N TYR A 620 -10.98 31.95 2.55
CA TYR A 620 -11.28 31.41 3.88
C TYR A 620 -12.74 31.02 3.94
N ASN A 621 -13.05 29.87 4.54
CA ASN A 621 -14.41 29.31 4.50
C ASN A 621 -15.44 30.07 5.32
N GLN A 622 -15.01 30.96 6.24
CA GLN A 622 -15.91 31.66 7.18
C GLN A 622 -16.82 30.68 7.91
N TYR A 623 -16.31 29.49 8.23
CA TYR A 623 -17.07 28.39 8.82
C TYR A 623 -17.71 28.84 10.14
N ARG A 624 -19.04 28.75 10.24
CA ARG A 624 -19.82 29.21 11.39
C ARG A 624 -20.93 28.20 11.65
N PRO A 625 -20.64 27.07 12.32
CA PRO A 625 -21.67 26.09 12.64
C PRO A 625 -22.81 26.74 13.44
N MET A 626 -24.05 26.41 13.11
CA MET A 626 -25.27 26.95 13.73
C MET A 626 -26.22 25.82 14.12
N LYS A 627 -27.11 26.10 15.08
CA LYS A 627 -28.15 25.15 15.47
C LYS A 627 -29.28 25.12 14.44
N ASN A 628 -29.57 23.94 13.91
CA ASN A 628 -30.62 23.66 12.92
C ASN A 628 -30.64 24.67 11.76
N PRO A 629 -29.52 24.81 11.01
CA PRO A 629 -29.32 25.92 10.07
C PRO A 629 -30.31 25.92 8.91
N VAL A 630 -30.78 24.74 8.49
CA VAL A 630 -31.79 24.57 7.45
C VAL A 630 -33.19 24.89 7.98
N GLU A 631 -33.61 24.25 9.08
CA GLU A 631 -34.96 24.39 9.65
C GLU A 631 -35.27 25.84 10.07
N ASN A 632 -34.28 26.55 10.61
CA ASN A 632 -34.43 27.93 11.07
C ASN A 632 -34.18 28.99 9.97
N ASN A 633 -33.99 28.58 8.71
CA ASN A 633 -33.66 29.46 7.58
C ASN A 633 -32.39 30.32 7.80
N CYS A 634 -31.46 29.81 8.61
CA CYS A 634 -30.22 30.52 8.98
C CYS A 634 -29.22 30.62 7.83
N ILE A 635 -29.34 29.73 6.84
CA ILE A 635 -28.49 29.76 5.64
C ILE A 635 -28.76 31.02 4.82
N ALA A 636 -30.03 31.37 4.62
CA ALA A 636 -30.41 32.59 3.89
C ALA A 636 -30.34 33.86 4.75
N ASN A 637 -30.69 33.77 6.03
CA ASN A 637 -30.67 34.89 6.96
C ASN A 637 -29.99 34.53 8.30
N PRO A 638 -28.65 34.63 8.39
CA PRO A 638 -27.90 34.19 9.57
C PRO A 638 -28.01 35.16 10.77
N LYS A 639 -28.73 36.28 10.63
CA LYS A 639 -28.84 37.29 11.69
C LYS A 639 -29.82 36.81 12.76
N GLY A 640 -29.33 36.70 14.00
CA GLY A 640 -30.13 36.22 15.14
C GLY A 640 -30.14 34.71 15.31
N CYS A 641 -29.50 33.96 14.40
CA CYS A 641 -29.30 32.52 14.56
C CYS A 641 -28.27 32.21 15.63
N GLU A 642 -28.56 31.17 16.41
CA GLU A 642 -27.69 30.68 17.48
C GLU A 642 -26.53 29.86 16.89
N ASP A 643 -25.31 30.18 17.33
CA ASP A 643 -24.12 29.41 16.97
C ASP A 643 -24.17 28.02 17.62
N ASP A 644 -23.66 27.03 16.90
CA ASP A 644 -23.35 25.70 17.44
C ASP A 644 -21.84 25.55 17.61
N CYS A 645 -21.39 24.51 18.32
CA CYS A 645 -19.98 24.24 18.55
C CYS A 645 -19.57 22.88 17.97
N VAL A 646 -18.53 22.89 17.14
CA VAL A 646 -17.89 21.67 16.65
C VAL A 646 -16.85 21.19 17.65
N TYR A 647 -16.85 19.88 17.89
CA TYR A 647 -15.89 19.23 18.78
C TYR A 647 -15.01 18.27 17.97
N LEU A 648 -13.73 18.59 17.92
CA LEU A 648 -12.68 17.73 17.41
C LEU A 648 -12.13 16.96 18.60
N ARG A 649 -12.65 15.75 18.82
CA ARG A 649 -12.33 14.95 20.02
C ARG A 649 -11.22 13.96 19.73
N ARG A 650 -10.33 13.74 20.70
CA ARG A 650 -9.31 12.69 20.67
C ARG A 650 -8.52 12.69 19.35
N PHE A 651 -8.14 13.89 18.90
CA PHE A 651 -7.30 14.03 17.71
C PHE A 651 -5.84 13.89 18.11
N THR A 652 -5.17 12.89 17.57
CA THR A 652 -3.73 12.68 17.76
C THR A 652 -2.99 13.11 16.49
N ALA A 653 -2.02 14.02 16.61
CA ALA A 653 -1.22 14.39 15.46
C ALA A 653 0.23 14.70 15.82
N TYR A 654 1.15 14.14 15.05
CA TYR A 654 2.58 14.23 15.30
C TYR A 654 3.38 14.19 13.99
N LYS A 655 4.63 14.62 13.99
CA LYS A 655 5.53 14.52 12.81
C LYS A 655 4.92 15.08 11.51
N ASN A 656 4.09 16.11 11.62
CA ASN A 656 3.56 16.83 10.46
C ASN A 656 4.49 18.01 10.16
N VAL A 657 4.92 18.11 8.91
CA VAL A 657 6.02 18.99 8.53
C VAL A 657 5.76 20.47 8.87
N ARG A 658 4.52 20.96 8.73
CA ARG A 658 4.18 22.36 9.07
C ARG A 658 3.41 22.48 10.37
N GLN A 659 2.27 21.80 10.48
CA GLN A 659 1.44 21.90 11.68
C GLN A 659 0.62 20.65 11.99
N ASN A 660 0.33 20.40 13.26
CA ASN A 660 -0.59 19.31 13.62
C ASN A 660 -2.04 19.66 13.30
N ALA A 661 -2.48 20.88 13.64
CA ALA A 661 -3.85 21.32 13.38
C ALA A 661 -3.91 22.79 12.92
N TRP A 662 -4.63 23.04 11.83
CA TRP A 662 -5.06 24.37 11.39
C TRP A 662 -6.58 24.46 11.48
N VAL A 663 -7.09 25.23 12.44
CA VAL A 663 -8.52 25.34 12.71
C VAL A 663 -8.96 26.77 12.48
N ARG A 664 -9.76 27.00 11.42
CA ARG A 664 -10.42 28.29 11.17
C ARG A 664 -11.93 28.14 11.25
N GLY A 665 -12.58 29.09 11.94
CA GLY A 665 -14.04 29.19 11.96
C GLY A 665 -14.60 29.88 13.19
N GLY A 666 -15.86 29.57 13.50
CA GLY A 666 -16.59 29.97 14.70
C GLY A 666 -16.25 29.10 15.91
N CYS A 667 -17.26 28.64 16.65
CA CYS A 667 -17.04 27.82 17.83
C CYS A 667 -16.51 26.43 17.46
N MET A 668 -15.23 26.19 17.73
CA MET A 668 -14.56 24.91 17.53
C MET A 668 -13.70 24.57 18.74
N LYS A 669 -13.78 23.32 19.20
CA LYS A 669 -13.08 22.84 20.39
C LYS A 669 -12.24 21.62 20.05
N LEU A 670 -10.94 21.68 20.30
CA LEU A 670 -10.11 20.49 20.37
C LEU A 670 -10.14 19.98 21.81
N VAL A 671 -10.64 18.76 21.99
CA VAL A 671 -10.89 18.19 23.32
C VAL A 671 -10.19 16.84 23.43
N GLU A 672 -9.49 16.62 24.54
CA GLU A 672 -8.81 15.33 24.82
C GLU A 672 -7.86 14.91 23.69
N SER A 673 -7.24 15.90 23.04
CA SER A 673 -6.40 15.73 21.85
C SER A 673 -4.91 15.76 22.23
N SER A 674 -4.04 15.18 21.40
CA SER A 674 -2.62 15.03 21.72
C SER A 674 -1.74 15.40 20.51
N PHE A 675 -0.70 16.21 20.76
CA PHE A 675 0.12 16.79 19.70
C PHE A 675 1.60 16.73 20.03
N SER A 676 2.44 16.34 19.06
CA SER A 676 3.90 16.43 19.20
C SER A 676 4.64 16.72 17.89
N ASP A 677 5.94 17.00 17.98
CA ASP A 677 6.91 16.88 16.88
C ASP A 677 6.49 17.53 15.56
N SER A 678 5.95 18.75 15.60
CA SER A 678 5.62 19.53 14.40
C SER A 678 6.09 20.97 14.58
N LEU A 679 6.42 21.65 13.48
CA LEU A 679 6.91 23.03 13.53
C LEU A 679 5.94 23.96 14.27
N SER A 680 4.65 23.76 14.09
CA SER A 680 3.59 24.38 14.88
C SER A 680 2.63 23.31 15.38
N SER A 681 2.22 23.36 16.66
CA SER A 681 1.27 22.39 17.18
C SER A 681 -0.15 22.69 16.65
N VAL A 682 -0.84 23.66 17.25
CA VAL A 682 -2.21 24.01 16.91
C VAL A 682 -2.28 25.49 16.56
N ILE A 683 -2.90 25.81 15.43
CA ILE A 683 -3.20 27.17 14.99
C ILE A 683 -4.72 27.36 15.04
N LEU A 684 -5.17 28.32 15.85
CA LEU A 684 -6.58 28.69 16.01
C LEU A 684 -6.83 30.07 15.40
N LEU A 685 -7.67 30.11 14.36
CA LEU A 685 -8.03 31.32 13.63
C LEU A 685 -9.54 31.55 13.72
N ARG A 686 -9.93 32.71 14.22
CA ARG A 686 -11.34 33.05 14.39
C ARG A 686 -11.85 33.87 13.22
N ASP A 687 -12.97 33.43 12.64
CA ASP A 687 -13.70 34.16 11.61
C ASP A 687 -15.03 34.76 12.14
N THR A 688 -15.37 34.46 13.40
CA THR A 688 -16.56 35.00 14.09
C THR A 688 -16.19 35.44 15.52
N PRO A 689 -17.08 36.15 16.25
CA PRO A 689 -16.86 36.48 17.65
C PRO A 689 -16.83 35.26 18.59
N ALA A 690 -17.16 34.05 18.09
CA ALA A 690 -17.17 32.84 18.89
C ALA A 690 -15.77 32.47 19.40
N TYR A 691 -15.71 31.82 20.55
CA TYR A 691 -14.46 31.34 21.13
C TYR A 691 -14.09 29.97 20.56
N GLN A 692 -12.79 29.76 20.38
CA GLN A 692 -12.19 28.46 20.09
C GLN A 692 -11.40 28.01 21.31
N PHE A 693 -11.39 26.71 21.58
CA PHE A 693 -10.79 26.17 22.80
C PHE A 693 -9.89 24.97 22.51
N LEU A 694 -8.84 24.85 23.31
CA LEU A 694 -8.05 23.64 23.49
C LEU A 694 -8.27 23.18 24.93
N GLU A 695 -8.98 22.06 25.11
CA GLU A 695 -9.44 21.59 26.43
C GLU A 695 -8.89 20.19 26.70
N LYS A 696 -8.39 19.95 27.92
CA LYS A 696 -7.91 18.62 28.37
C LYS A 696 -6.93 17.94 27.40
N SER A 697 -6.14 18.73 26.69
CA SER A 697 -5.30 18.27 25.59
C SER A 697 -3.81 18.45 25.91
N ILE A 698 -2.97 17.67 25.25
CA ILE A 698 -1.53 17.62 25.49
C ILE A 698 -0.79 18.19 24.29
N ILE A 699 0.19 19.06 24.55
CA ILE A 699 1.17 19.53 23.56
C ILE A 699 2.56 19.18 24.09
N VAL A 700 3.26 18.34 23.35
CA VAL A 700 4.66 18.01 23.55
C VAL A 700 5.45 18.72 22.45
N GLY A 701 6.58 19.34 22.80
CA GLY A 701 7.50 19.85 21.79
C GLY A 701 8.19 18.69 21.08
N ASP A 702 9.18 18.12 21.77
CA ASP A 702 9.98 17.01 21.29
C ASP A 702 9.66 15.72 22.05
N SER A 703 9.40 14.65 21.31
CA SER A 703 9.31 13.30 21.84
C SER A 703 10.64 12.55 21.76
N ASP A 704 10.66 11.33 22.31
CA ASP A 704 11.72 10.35 22.16
C ASP A 704 11.66 9.59 20.81
N ASN A 705 10.73 9.95 19.92
CA ASN A 705 10.78 9.55 18.53
C ASN A 705 11.79 10.44 17.77
N PHE A 706 13.05 10.03 17.82
CA PHE A 706 14.16 10.72 17.17
C PHE A 706 14.05 10.74 15.63
N GLY A 707 13.35 9.78 15.01
CA GLY A 707 13.31 9.61 13.56
C GLY A 707 14.67 9.19 12.98
N GLU A 708 14.81 9.31 11.66
CA GLU A 708 16.00 8.94 10.88
C GLU A 708 16.75 10.18 10.35
N PRO A 709 17.58 10.86 11.19
CA PRO A 709 18.20 12.14 10.83
C PRO A 709 19.10 12.09 9.60
N GLU A 710 19.72 10.95 9.31
CA GLU A 710 20.59 10.78 8.14
C GLU A 710 19.84 10.78 6.80
N THR A 711 18.51 10.64 6.82
CA THR A 711 17.69 10.78 5.61
C THR A 711 17.53 12.24 5.18
N PHE A 712 17.94 13.20 6.03
CA PHE A 712 17.93 14.63 5.73
C PHE A 712 19.36 15.20 5.68
N LEU A 713 19.81 15.65 4.51
CA LEU A 713 21.14 16.24 4.33
C LEU A 713 21.30 17.55 5.13
N SER A 714 22.24 17.59 6.07
CA SER A 714 22.74 18.81 6.70
C SER A 714 24.11 19.19 6.12
N PRO A 715 24.32 20.45 5.68
CA PRO A 715 25.65 20.96 5.30
C PRO A 715 26.65 21.03 6.47
N THR A 716 26.20 20.91 7.73
CA THR A 716 27.00 21.21 8.94
C THR A 716 27.30 20.02 9.84
N GLY A 717 26.96 18.79 9.43
CA GLY A 717 27.22 17.57 10.21
C GLY A 717 26.00 17.02 10.94
N HIS A 718 26.17 15.80 11.46
CA HIS A 718 25.12 14.87 11.91
C HIS A 718 24.05 15.49 12.81
N LEU A 719 22.80 15.49 12.34
CA LEU A 719 21.64 15.76 13.20
C LEU A 719 21.45 14.58 14.16
N GLN A 720 21.14 14.86 15.42
CA GLN A 720 20.81 13.82 16.42
C GLN A 720 19.35 13.36 16.33
N ARG A 721 18.51 14.08 15.58
CA ARG A 721 17.09 13.78 15.36
C ARG A 721 16.58 14.39 14.06
N SER A 722 15.52 13.83 13.51
CA SER A 722 14.81 14.40 12.36
C SER A 722 14.11 15.70 12.73
N PHE A 723 14.08 16.63 11.77
CA PHE A 723 13.39 17.91 11.89
C PHE A 723 12.49 18.15 10.66
N PRO A 724 11.40 18.91 10.81
CA PRO A 724 10.44 19.14 9.74
C PRO A 724 11.01 19.89 8.52
N PHE A 725 12.19 20.52 8.61
CA PHE A 725 12.97 21.05 7.49
C PHE A 725 14.44 21.19 7.88
N GLY A 726 15.36 20.98 6.91
CA GLY A 726 16.80 21.29 7.02
C GLY A 726 17.09 22.79 7.12
N ARG A 727 16.69 23.44 8.21
CA ARG A 727 17.28 24.71 8.63
C ARG A 727 18.50 24.42 9.48
N SER A 728 19.65 24.80 8.93
CA SER A 728 20.75 25.38 9.68
C SER A 728 20.19 26.24 10.82
N MET A 729 20.55 25.90 12.06
CA MET A 729 20.70 26.93 13.08
C MET A 729 21.78 27.92 12.63
#